data_AF-A0AAE3JLB5-F1
#
_entry.id   AF-A0AAE3JLB5-F1
#
_cell.length_a   1.000
_cell.length_b   1.000
_cell.length_c   1.000
_cell.angle_alpha   90.00
_cell.angle_beta   90.00
_cell.angle_gamma   90.00
#
_symmetry.space_group_name_H-M   'P 1'
#
loop_
_entity.id
_entity.type
_entity.pdbx_description
1 polymer ?
#
loop_
_entity_poly.entity_id
_entity_poly.type
_entity_poly.pdbx_seq_one_letter_code
_entity_poly.pdbx_strand_id
1 'polypeptide(L)'
;MKKLLLHIVLFFCITQQFYSQEDGIVAFNIPTRNSLKFNKYTINPTFSFVREQNRYFSFYNKRQWVQFDDAPLTYLASYSGRFKENIGIGVGLFQQDYGVLTTFGGVLNFAYNAVLNTDSNLTFGMNFGFYKSGISEGRVITNFPDPSLQNISSNSIITINPGINYGTAFFDFGVSINNAVSYNLQTSEIIEDNPEQTIQGHIMYTGYVNSGGFFDESKFTGLLRSEFKKDQTIISGLVMLNVPKGIWAQAGYNSLYGVSGGLGINISAQIAIEYNYEKAIGDFSNFGNSHEITLAYKFKNSNRYSYSGDDNEQALLTTKKRRKVLAKNNKTPKLSAEQRQIAKQEAKARIEARRLAAQVKAEERRQVSQQAKEKAKPEVQVKIPVEEAQKKAETQRLKQEEAAKIKAKAEEQTRIKEAAEKTKADTETRAIVEKEAKTDEEESIEMIELEGVLVPVAKDKVAREMNSLAKLTTNAKIEQQNLLSRLREMVENRDQDLKDLKEENDLSERGIYKAPKPFKSVTAENAKLESLKLEIDNVIESQNEKISQLENLYNERLKTVSDGNDPTNVFYFKTIQDLKSEQLQALSTKERLLSTIEKIKVATEVERKRRIKRATYDNEEERYLKDREALKQIKQFTPLASEPLTAEDFDSGETQSSSIQIVKDVKNTESGFYVVIGVHSDIGKRDEFLRKAVAAGETNIDFFFDVATSKYYIYYQKFDNIESARSAMELKGSKPYNNNMSMVKVEN
;
A
#
# COMPACT_ATOMS: atom_id res chain seq x y z
N MET A 1 -37.59 2.58 9.44
CA MET A 1 -36.30 2.02 9.92
C MET A 1 -36.00 0.63 9.36
N LYS A 2 -36.92 -0.36 9.38
CA LYS A 2 -36.66 -1.71 8.84
C LYS A 2 -36.39 -1.80 7.32
N LYS A 3 -36.97 -0.90 6.50
CA LYS A 3 -36.71 -0.87 5.05
C LYS A 3 -35.33 -0.30 4.68
N LEU A 4 -34.78 0.63 5.49
CA LEU A 4 -33.44 1.18 5.25
C LEU A 4 -32.34 0.13 5.53
N LEU A 5 -32.56 -0.70 6.56
CA LEU A 5 -31.65 -1.79 6.94
C LEU A 5 -31.61 -2.90 5.87
N LEU A 6 -32.74 -3.18 5.22
CA LEU A 6 -32.80 -4.14 4.10
C LEU A 6 -32.02 -3.67 2.88
N HIS A 7 -31.96 -2.36 2.60
CA HIS A 7 -31.19 -1.81 1.48
C HIS A 7 -29.68 -1.80 1.78
N ILE A 8 -29.29 -1.65 3.06
CA ILE A 8 -27.89 -1.74 3.49
C ILE A 8 -27.38 -3.20 3.43
N VAL A 9 -28.22 -4.17 3.79
CA VAL A 9 -27.88 -5.61 3.68
C VAL A 9 -27.89 -6.09 2.22
N LEU A 10 -28.80 -5.59 1.37
CA LEU A 10 -28.82 -5.92 -0.06
C LEU A 10 -27.63 -5.30 -0.82
N PHE A 11 -27.07 -4.19 -0.35
CA PHE A 11 -25.86 -3.58 -0.91
C PHE A 11 -24.57 -4.33 -0.49
N PHE A 12 -24.59 -5.04 0.64
CA PHE A 12 -23.46 -5.84 1.13
C PHE A 12 -23.36 -7.25 0.53
N CYS A 13 -24.38 -7.72 -0.21
CA CYS A 13 -24.42 -9.08 -0.77
C CYS A 13 -24.14 -9.16 -2.29
N ILE A 14 -23.77 -8.07 -2.97
CA ILE A 14 -23.53 -8.07 -4.43
C ILE A 14 -22.03 -7.99 -4.80
N THR A 15 -21.10 -7.82 -3.86
CA THR A 15 -19.67 -7.78 -4.19
C THR A 15 -19.02 -9.17 -4.05
N GLN A 16 -19.25 -10.05 -5.01
CA GLN A 16 -18.30 -11.12 -5.32
C GLN A 16 -18.21 -11.35 -6.83
N GLN A 17 -16.96 -11.31 -7.32
CA GLN A 17 -16.41 -11.74 -8.62
C GLN A 17 -15.88 -10.56 -9.45
N PHE A 18 -14.56 -10.35 -9.47
CA PHE A 18 -13.61 -10.74 -10.52
C PHE A 18 -12.19 -10.26 -10.14
N TYR A 19 -11.32 -11.15 -9.66
CA TYR A 19 -9.90 -10.81 -9.46
C TYR A 19 -9.12 -11.01 -10.76
N SER A 20 -8.67 -9.90 -11.36
CA SER A 20 -7.44 -9.82 -12.15
C SER A 20 -7.02 -8.37 -12.38
N GLN A 21 -5.83 -8.01 -11.91
CA GLN A 21 -4.82 -7.07 -12.44
C GLN A 21 -3.84 -6.78 -11.28
N GLU A 22 -2.57 -7.22 -11.30
CA GLU A 22 -1.50 -6.72 -12.18
C GLU A 22 -1.69 -5.23 -12.49
N ASP A 23 -1.47 -4.38 -11.50
CA ASP A 23 -1.50 -2.95 -11.77
C ASP A 23 -0.42 -2.22 -10.96
N GLY A 24 0.55 -1.64 -11.68
CA GLY A 24 1.68 -0.86 -11.18
C GLY A 24 1.23 0.46 -10.56
N ILE A 25 0.45 0.37 -9.48
CA ILE A 25 -0.11 1.49 -8.74
C ILE A 25 0.91 1.97 -7.72
N VAL A 26 1.30 3.25 -7.82
CA VAL A 26 2.04 3.92 -6.75
C VAL A 26 1.04 4.32 -5.66
N ALA A 27 1.27 3.84 -4.44
CA ALA A 27 0.45 4.21 -3.30
C ALA A 27 0.67 5.68 -2.90
N PHE A 28 -0.35 6.31 -2.33
CA PHE A 28 -0.28 7.71 -1.91
C PHE A 28 0.75 7.92 -0.80
N ASN A 29 1.82 8.63 -1.12
CA ASN A 29 2.83 9.07 -0.15
C ASN A 29 3.52 10.37 -0.63
N ILE A 30 3.26 11.49 0.05
CA ILE A 30 3.90 12.78 -0.24
C ILE A 30 5.12 12.96 0.68
N PRO A 31 6.35 13.06 0.15
CA PRO A 31 7.60 12.98 0.92
C PRO A 31 7.99 14.27 1.69
N THR A 32 7.01 15.00 2.24
CA THR A 32 7.21 16.24 3.03
C THR A 32 7.49 15.94 4.50
N ARG A 33 8.52 15.14 4.77
CA ARG A 33 8.82 14.60 6.12
C ARG A 33 9.84 15.42 6.92
N ASN A 34 10.55 16.34 6.27
CA ASN A 34 11.70 17.02 6.85
C ASN A 34 11.41 18.45 7.35
N SER A 35 10.16 18.92 7.26
CA SER A 35 9.75 20.26 7.69
C SER A 35 8.68 20.23 8.77
N LEU A 36 8.92 20.94 9.89
CA LEU A 36 7.86 21.26 10.87
C LEU A 36 7.27 22.65 10.67
N LYS A 37 7.59 23.34 9.56
CA LYS A 37 7.13 24.71 9.31
C LYS A 37 6.00 24.72 8.29
N PHE A 38 6.16 24.00 7.20
CA PHE A 38 5.23 23.99 6.07
C PHE A 38 4.66 22.61 5.81
N ASN A 39 3.50 22.55 5.16
CA ASN A 39 2.85 21.31 4.72
C ASN A 39 2.59 20.26 5.80
N LYS A 40 2.63 20.60 7.09
CA LYS A 40 2.50 19.64 8.19
C LYS A 40 1.24 18.74 8.13
N TYR A 41 0.18 19.17 7.46
CA TYR A 41 -1.05 18.39 7.30
C TYR A 41 -0.83 17.04 6.57
N THR A 42 0.25 16.91 5.78
CA THR A 42 0.65 15.63 5.16
C THR A 42 1.42 14.72 6.13
N ILE A 43 2.08 15.29 7.15
CA ILE A 43 2.75 14.53 8.23
C ILE A 43 1.72 13.96 9.21
N ASN A 44 0.72 14.76 9.56
CA ASN A 44 -0.42 14.32 10.35
C ASN A 44 -1.67 15.15 9.97
N PRO A 45 -2.84 14.51 9.77
CA PRO A 45 -4.07 15.23 9.41
C PRO A 45 -4.51 16.32 10.39
N THR A 46 -4.08 16.28 11.66
CA THR A 46 -4.43 17.28 12.67
C THR A 46 -3.57 18.55 12.60
N PHE A 47 -2.42 18.50 11.92
CA PHE A 47 -1.39 19.55 11.99
C PHE A 47 -1.68 20.79 11.14
N SER A 48 -2.81 20.85 10.42
CA SER A 48 -3.32 22.12 9.90
C SER A 48 -3.87 23.04 11.00
N PHE A 49 -4.13 22.49 12.20
CA PHE A 49 -4.54 23.23 13.38
C PHE A 49 -3.53 23.12 14.53
N VAL A 50 -3.03 21.91 14.82
CA VAL A 50 -2.14 21.66 15.97
C VAL A 50 -0.87 22.50 15.84
N ARG A 51 -0.64 23.38 16.81
CA ARG A 51 0.47 24.36 16.83
C ARG A 51 0.64 25.10 15.51
N GLU A 52 -0.47 25.37 14.81
CA GLU A 52 -0.52 26.13 13.57
C GLU A 52 -1.47 27.32 13.72
N GLN A 53 -1.01 28.49 13.31
CA GLN A 53 -1.77 29.75 13.40
C GLN A 53 -1.83 30.47 12.07
N ASN A 54 -0.75 30.36 11.30
CA ASN A 54 -0.58 31.14 10.09
C ASN A 54 -1.17 30.37 8.91
N ARG A 55 -1.62 31.14 7.93
CA ARG A 55 -2.07 30.61 6.64
C ARG A 55 -0.93 30.78 5.66
N TYR A 56 -0.49 29.68 5.07
CA TYR A 56 0.58 29.66 4.09
C TYR A 56 0.05 29.16 2.76
N PHE A 57 0.35 29.89 1.70
CA PHE A 57 0.46 29.27 0.38
C PHE A 57 1.91 28.82 0.22
N SER A 58 2.16 27.56 -0.06
CA SER A 58 3.53 27.05 -0.24
C SER A 58 3.69 26.31 -1.55
N PHE A 59 4.85 26.47 -2.17
CA PHE A 59 5.31 25.68 -3.27
C PHE A 59 6.53 24.89 -2.80
N TYR A 60 6.40 23.58 -2.80
CA TYR A 60 7.38 22.62 -2.34
C TYR A 60 7.90 21.83 -3.53
N ASN A 61 9.23 21.72 -3.61
CA ASN A 61 9.90 20.85 -4.54
C ASN A 61 10.86 19.95 -3.78
N LYS A 62 10.85 18.65 -4.08
CA LYS A 62 11.84 17.69 -3.59
C LYS A 62 12.37 16.87 -4.74
N ARG A 63 13.68 16.90 -4.92
CA ARG A 63 14.40 15.98 -5.80
C ARG A 63 15.11 14.97 -4.93
N GLN A 64 14.67 13.72 -5.00
CA GLN A 64 15.31 12.64 -4.26
C GLN A 64 16.53 12.16 -5.03
N TRP A 65 17.56 11.73 -4.30
CA TRP A 65 18.62 10.90 -4.85
C TRP A 65 19.27 11.46 -6.13
N VAL A 66 19.81 12.68 -6.04
CA VAL A 66 20.28 13.49 -7.18
C VAL A 66 21.41 12.83 -8.00
N GLN A 67 21.96 11.69 -7.54
CA GLN A 67 23.03 10.97 -8.21
C GLN A 67 22.57 10.10 -9.39
N PHE A 68 21.27 9.92 -9.60
CA PHE A 68 20.77 9.16 -10.74
C PHE A 68 19.78 9.95 -11.61
N ASP A 69 19.76 9.62 -12.90
CA ASP A 69 18.86 10.22 -13.88
C ASP A 69 17.44 9.70 -13.70
N ASP A 70 16.44 10.56 -13.92
CA ASP A 70 15.02 10.28 -13.69
C ASP A 70 14.66 9.91 -12.23
N ALA A 71 15.45 10.41 -11.28
CA ALA A 71 15.18 10.26 -9.86
C ALA A 71 13.85 10.88 -9.40
N PRO A 72 13.24 10.34 -8.31
CA PRO A 72 11.93 10.78 -7.88
C PRO A 72 11.86 12.28 -7.63
N LEU A 73 10.95 12.92 -8.35
CA LEU A 73 10.76 14.36 -8.32
C LEU A 73 9.34 14.65 -7.86
N THR A 74 9.21 15.45 -6.82
CA THR A 74 7.91 15.83 -6.26
C THR A 74 7.73 17.34 -6.30
N TYR A 75 6.57 17.76 -6.80
CA TYR A 75 6.06 19.11 -6.69
C TYR A 75 4.78 19.11 -5.87
N LEU A 76 4.64 20.05 -4.95
CA LEU A 76 3.43 20.25 -4.16
C LEU A 76 3.15 21.75 -4.06
N ALA A 77 2.00 22.17 -4.55
CA ALA A 77 1.44 23.49 -4.28
C ALA A 77 0.34 23.33 -3.23
N SER A 78 0.44 24.01 -2.11
CA SER A 78 -0.53 23.89 -1.02
C SER A 78 -0.98 25.23 -0.48
N TYR A 79 -2.19 25.25 0.05
CA TYR A 79 -2.73 26.33 0.85
C TYR A 79 -3.29 25.74 2.14
N SER A 80 -2.66 26.00 3.27
CA SER A 80 -3.07 25.41 4.55
C SER A 80 -2.84 26.33 5.73
N GLY A 81 -3.57 26.07 6.82
CA GLY A 81 -3.42 26.74 8.10
C GLY A 81 -4.74 26.82 8.87
N ARG A 82 -4.75 27.68 9.88
CA ARG A 82 -5.93 27.94 10.72
C ARG A 82 -6.84 28.98 10.08
N PHE A 83 -8.08 28.61 9.79
CA PHE A 83 -9.07 29.50 9.16
C PHE A 83 -10.07 30.07 10.16
N LYS A 84 -10.38 29.33 11.22
CA LYS A 84 -11.24 29.76 12.34
C LYS A 84 -10.63 29.36 13.69
N GLU A 85 -11.28 29.77 14.78
CA GLU A 85 -10.85 29.45 16.15
C GLU A 85 -10.74 27.95 16.42
N ASN A 86 -11.53 27.11 15.77
CA ASN A 86 -11.52 25.67 16.01
C ASN A 86 -11.32 24.84 14.73
N ILE A 87 -10.99 25.49 13.61
CA ILE A 87 -10.93 24.83 12.30
C ILE A 87 -9.61 25.16 11.59
N GLY A 88 -8.88 24.10 11.25
CA GLY A 88 -7.78 24.08 10.29
C GLY A 88 -8.24 23.47 8.97
N ILE A 89 -7.77 24.03 7.85
CA ILE A 89 -8.04 23.50 6.51
C ILE A 89 -6.71 23.45 5.76
N GLY A 90 -6.57 22.44 4.90
CA GLY A 90 -5.49 22.36 3.92
C GLY A 90 -6.02 21.93 2.57
N VAL A 91 -5.45 22.50 1.51
CA VAL A 91 -5.66 22.05 0.13
C VAL A 91 -4.29 21.92 -0.50
N GLY A 92 -3.97 20.78 -1.08
CA GLY A 92 -2.73 20.54 -1.80
C GLY A 92 -3.00 19.99 -3.18
N LEU A 93 -2.22 20.40 -4.17
CA LEU A 93 -2.11 19.79 -5.48
C LEU A 93 -0.67 19.33 -5.65
N PHE A 94 -0.49 18.08 -6.04
CA PHE A 94 0.83 17.49 -6.15
C PHE A 94 1.01 16.75 -7.46
N GLN A 95 2.26 16.73 -7.91
CA GLN A 95 2.74 15.88 -8.99
C GLN A 95 3.99 15.15 -8.49
N GLN A 96 4.03 13.85 -8.70
CA GLN A 96 5.15 13.00 -8.36
C GLN A 96 5.55 12.18 -9.58
N ASP A 97 6.82 12.26 -9.91
CA ASP A 97 7.42 11.57 -11.04
C ASP A 97 8.40 10.54 -10.51
N TYR A 98 8.21 9.28 -10.91
CA TYR A 98 9.04 8.12 -10.55
C TYR A 98 9.48 7.45 -11.86
N GLY A 99 10.61 7.88 -12.42
CA GLY A 99 11.00 7.42 -13.76
C GLY A 99 9.92 7.74 -14.80
N VAL A 100 9.38 6.69 -15.43
CA VAL A 100 8.30 6.83 -16.41
C VAL A 100 6.90 6.97 -15.79
N LEU A 101 6.72 6.66 -14.51
CA LEU A 101 5.43 6.78 -13.81
C LEU A 101 5.20 8.21 -13.32
N THR A 102 4.02 8.77 -13.61
CA THR A 102 3.57 10.04 -13.04
C THR A 102 2.32 9.82 -12.23
N THR A 103 2.32 10.39 -11.03
CA THR A 103 1.15 10.53 -10.19
C THR A 103 0.80 12.01 -10.07
N PHE A 104 -0.44 12.37 -10.41
CA PHE A 104 -0.97 13.72 -10.23
C PHE A 104 -2.24 13.66 -9.39
N GLY A 105 -2.34 14.52 -8.38
CA GLY A 105 -3.49 14.48 -7.50
C GLY A 105 -3.67 15.72 -6.64
N GLY A 106 -4.70 15.66 -5.82
CA GLY A 106 -5.01 16.65 -4.82
C GLY A 106 -5.28 16.00 -3.46
N VAL A 107 -5.07 16.78 -2.41
CA VAL A 107 -5.37 16.40 -1.04
C VAL A 107 -6.14 17.53 -0.37
N LEU A 108 -7.27 17.18 0.24
CA LEU A 108 -8.08 18.06 1.07
C LEU A 108 -7.88 17.62 2.52
N ASN A 109 -7.53 18.57 3.37
CA ASN A 109 -7.38 18.37 4.80
C ASN A 109 -8.42 19.18 5.55
N PHE A 110 -9.02 18.56 6.55
CA PHE A 110 -9.89 19.23 7.51
C PHE A 110 -9.49 18.82 8.93
N ALA A 111 -9.23 19.80 9.78
CA ALA A 111 -8.96 19.59 11.20
C ALA A 111 -9.92 20.40 12.06
N TYR A 112 -10.50 19.75 13.06
CA TYR A 112 -11.42 20.33 14.03
C TYR A 112 -10.89 20.16 15.44
N ASN A 113 -10.79 21.26 16.18
CA ASN A 113 -10.30 21.27 17.55
C ASN A 113 -11.43 21.47 18.55
N ALA A 114 -11.64 20.46 19.41
CA ALA A 114 -12.49 20.54 20.58
C ALA A 114 -11.66 20.98 21.79
N VAL A 115 -11.99 22.13 22.37
CA VAL A 115 -11.35 22.59 23.61
C VAL A 115 -11.99 21.84 24.78
N LEU A 116 -11.17 21.12 25.56
CA LEU A 116 -11.62 20.38 26.73
C LEU A 116 -11.45 21.22 28.01
N ASN A 117 -10.34 21.95 28.12
CA ASN A 117 -10.00 22.85 29.21
C ASN A 117 -9.09 23.97 28.70
N THR A 118 -8.68 24.90 29.55
CA THR A 118 -7.79 26.03 29.23
C THR A 118 -6.50 25.57 28.54
N ASP A 119 -5.88 24.52 29.08
CA ASP A 119 -4.59 24.00 28.60
C ASP A 119 -4.69 22.65 27.88
N SER A 120 -5.90 22.11 27.69
CA SER A 120 -6.09 20.79 27.05
C SER A 120 -7.11 20.84 25.92
N ASN A 121 -6.75 20.23 24.79
CA ASN A 121 -7.61 20.15 23.62
C ASN A 121 -7.53 18.79 22.93
N LEU A 122 -8.55 18.47 22.16
CA LEU A 122 -8.64 17.28 21.34
C LEU A 122 -8.91 17.70 19.89
N THR A 123 -7.94 17.47 19.01
CA THR A 123 -8.05 17.78 17.59
C THR A 123 -8.31 16.51 16.79
N PHE A 124 -9.34 16.53 15.97
CA PHE A 124 -9.64 15.52 14.97
C PHE A 124 -9.21 16.03 13.61
N GLY A 125 -8.59 15.19 12.80
CA GLY A 125 -8.10 15.54 11.48
C GLY A 125 -8.45 14.46 10.46
N MET A 126 -8.67 14.86 9.22
CA MET A 126 -8.89 13.93 8.12
C MET A 126 -8.29 14.48 6.83
N ASN A 127 -7.49 13.65 6.14
CA ASN A 127 -7.03 13.92 4.77
C ASN A 127 -7.82 13.07 3.79
N PHE A 128 -8.42 13.72 2.80
CA PHE A 128 -9.03 13.10 1.63
C PHE A 128 -8.13 13.33 0.43
N GLY A 129 -7.53 12.28 -0.10
CA GLY A 129 -6.69 12.31 -1.30
C GLY A 129 -7.48 11.82 -2.53
N PHE A 130 -7.24 12.45 -3.67
CA PHE A 130 -7.65 11.93 -4.97
C PHE A 130 -6.47 12.08 -5.92
N TYR A 131 -6.03 11.00 -6.56
CA TYR A 131 -4.91 11.06 -7.48
C TYR A 131 -5.04 10.04 -8.61
N LYS A 132 -4.42 10.38 -9.73
CA LYS A 132 -4.29 9.56 -10.91
C LYS A 132 -2.84 9.14 -11.05
N SER A 133 -2.58 7.83 -11.09
CA SER A 133 -1.27 7.23 -11.32
C SER A 133 -1.26 6.51 -12.67
N GLY A 134 -0.21 6.71 -13.47
CA GLY A 134 -0.06 6.03 -14.75
C GLY A 134 1.30 6.29 -15.39
N ILE A 135 1.53 5.68 -16.54
CA ILE A 135 2.75 5.89 -17.32
C ILE A 135 2.65 7.19 -18.10
N SER A 136 3.73 7.96 -18.11
CA SER A 136 3.88 9.17 -18.92
C SER A 136 4.58 8.82 -20.23
N GLU A 137 3.82 8.61 -21.31
CA GLU A 137 4.33 8.28 -22.65
C GLU A 137 5.40 9.27 -23.14
N GLY A 138 5.26 10.56 -22.85
CA GLY A 138 6.23 11.59 -23.26
C GLY A 138 7.62 11.45 -22.62
N ARG A 139 7.79 10.58 -21.62
CA ARG A 139 9.08 10.24 -21.01
C ARG A 139 9.58 8.85 -21.41
N VAL A 140 8.78 8.11 -22.16
CA VAL A 140 9.17 6.81 -22.70
C VAL A 140 10.00 7.08 -23.95
N ILE A 141 11.28 6.71 -23.91
CA ILE A 141 12.17 6.79 -25.07
C ILE A 141 12.22 5.40 -25.70
N THR A 142 11.52 5.22 -26.82
CA THR A 142 11.50 3.97 -27.58
C THR A 142 11.92 4.20 -29.02
N ASN A 143 12.74 3.31 -29.59
CA ASN A 143 13.14 3.37 -31.00
C ASN A 143 11.97 3.10 -31.96
N PHE A 144 10.95 2.36 -31.50
CA PHE A 144 9.70 2.07 -32.21
C PHE A 144 8.53 2.15 -31.22
N PRO A 145 7.35 2.67 -31.61
CA PRO A 145 6.18 2.67 -30.73
C PRO A 145 5.78 1.23 -30.37
N ASP A 146 5.90 0.86 -29.10
CA ASP A 146 5.43 -0.44 -28.60
C ASP A 146 3.91 -0.36 -28.33
N PRO A 147 3.07 -1.14 -29.05
CA PRO A 147 1.63 -1.19 -28.82
C PRO A 147 1.25 -1.60 -27.38
N SER A 148 2.14 -2.30 -26.68
CA SER A 148 1.93 -2.74 -25.29
C SER A 148 1.93 -1.56 -24.30
N LEU A 149 2.61 -0.46 -24.65
CA LEU A 149 2.65 0.77 -23.84
C LEU A 149 1.44 1.68 -24.07
N GLN A 150 0.74 1.52 -25.20
CA GLN A 150 -0.44 2.33 -25.56
C GLN A 150 -1.70 1.93 -24.79
N ASN A 151 -1.71 0.75 -24.16
CA ASN A 151 -2.90 0.20 -23.51
C ASN A 151 -2.77 0.10 -21.98
N ILE A 152 -1.77 0.77 -21.39
CA ILE A 152 -1.57 0.76 -19.94
C ILE A 152 -2.54 1.75 -19.30
N SER A 153 -3.57 1.21 -18.65
CA SER A 153 -4.62 1.99 -18.01
C SER A 153 -4.05 2.80 -16.85
N SER A 154 -4.44 4.07 -16.77
CA SER A 154 -4.15 4.91 -15.60
C SER A 154 -5.17 4.65 -14.49
N ASN A 155 -4.69 4.51 -13.26
CA ASN A 155 -5.53 4.26 -12.10
C ASN A 155 -5.90 5.54 -11.38
N SER A 156 -7.19 5.69 -11.04
CA SER A 156 -7.70 6.85 -10.29
C SER A 156 -8.10 6.40 -8.89
N ILE A 157 -7.42 6.91 -7.87
CA ILE A 157 -7.51 6.40 -6.50
C ILE A 157 -7.98 7.50 -5.57
N ILE A 158 -8.90 7.14 -4.67
CA ILE A 158 -9.34 7.95 -3.55
C ILE A 158 -8.73 7.38 -2.27
N THR A 159 -8.11 8.23 -1.45
CA THR A 159 -7.56 7.83 -0.14
C THR A 159 -8.15 8.62 1.00
N ILE A 160 -8.31 7.96 2.15
CA ILE A 160 -8.78 8.60 3.39
C ILE A 160 -7.77 8.32 4.50
N ASN A 161 -7.34 9.38 5.20
CA ASN A 161 -6.37 9.31 6.28
C ASN A 161 -6.91 10.04 7.52
N PRO A 162 -7.55 9.35 8.46
CA PRO A 162 -8.00 9.95 9.72
C PRO A 162 -6.85 10.11 10.72
N GLY A 163 -7.00 11.07 11.63
CA GLY A 163 -6.08 11.28 12.73
C GLY A 163 -6.74 11.97 13.93
N ILE A 164 -6.19 11.73 15.10
CA ILE A 164 -6.59 12.35 16.36
C ILE A 164 -5.35 12.80 17.13
N ASN A 165 -5.44 13.93 17.81
CA ASN A 165 -4.37 14.49 18.61
C ASN A 165 -4.92 15.09 19.92
N TYR A 166 -4.35 14.69 21.05
CA TYR A 166 -4.59 15.27 22.35
C TYR A 166 -3.45 16.22 22.70
N GLY A 167 -3.77 17.52 22.78
CA GLY A 167 -2.84 18.58 23.10
C GLY A 167 -2.97 19.05 24.55
N THR A 168 -1.84 19.30 25.18
CA THR A 168 -1.69 19.95 26.50
C THR A 168 -1.05 21.34 26.33
N ALA A 169 -0.57 21.98 27.41
CA ALA A 169 0.17 23.23 27.31
C ALA A 169 1.40 23.15 26.38
N PHE A 170 2.20 22.09 26.53
CA PHE A 170 3.48 21.93 25.82
C PHE A 170 3.63 20.62 25.04
N PHE A 171 2.86 19.59 25.38
CA PHE A 171 2.93 18.28 24.72
C PHE A 171 1.69 18.02 23.87
N ASP A 172 1.88 17.35 22.75
CA ASP A 172 0.83 16.86 21.86
C ASP A 172 1.07 15.37 21.58
N PHE A 173 0.04 14.55 21.79
CA PHE A 173 0.07 13.11 21.56
C PHE A 173 -0.95 12.78 20.50
N GLY A 174 -0.57 12.10 19.43
CA GLY A 174 -1.52 11.79 18.38
C GLY A 174 -1.30 10.47 17.68
N VAL A 175 -2.39 9.96 17.12
CA VAL A 175 -2.46 8.73 16.34
C VAL A 175 -3.14 9.05 15.01
N SER A 176 -2.58 8.55 13.91
CA SER A 176 -3.18 8.67 12.58
C SER A 176 -3.05 7.36 11.82
N ILE A 177 -3.95 7.14 10.88
CA ILE A 177 -3.90 6.00 9.97
C ILE A 177 -3.74 6.57 8.57
N ASN A 178 -2.60 6.29 7.91
CA ASN A 178 -2.40 6.65 6.51
C ASN A 178 -2.92 5.53 5.62
N ASN A 179 -3.52 5.91 4.51
CA ASN A 179 -4.18 5.07 3.53
C ASN A 179 -5.21 4.10 4.16
N ALA A 180 -5.96 4.57 5.17
CA ALA A 180 -6.94 3.76 5.91
C ALA A 180 -8.00 3.16 4.98
N VAL A 181 -8.40 3.92 3.97
CA VAL A 181 -9.20 3.45 2.83
C VAL A 181 -8.49 3.92 1.57
N SER A 182 -8.30 3.00 0.63
CA SER A 182 -7.76 3.29 -0.71
C SER A 182 -8.71 2.67 -1.73
N TYR A 183 -9.47 3.47 -2.47
CA TYR A 183 -10.47 2.98 -3.43
C TYR A 183 -10.06 3.31 -4.85
N ASN A 184 -9.91 2.30 -5.70
CA ASN A 184 -9.64 2.49 -7.11
C ASN A 184 -10.96 2.66 -7.88
N LEU A 185 -11.18 3.85 -8.43
CA LEU A 185 -12.38 4.17 -9.22
C LEU A 185 -12.45 3.41 -10.55
N GLN A 186 -11.30 2.98 -11.09
CA GLN A 186 -11.25 2.31 -12.38
C GLN A 186 -11.70 0.85 -12.26
N THR A 187 -11.16 0.13 -11.28
CA THR A 187 -11.57 -1.25 -10.96
C THR A 187 -12.84 -1.29 -10.10
N SER A 188 -13.24 -0.16 -9.51
CA SER A 188 -14.34 -0.06 -8.54
C SER A 188 -14.13 -0.90 -7.28
N GLU A 189 -12.87 -1.15 -6.91
CA GLU A 189 -12.49 -2.00 -5.78
C GLU A 189 -11.66 -1.24 -4.73
N ILE A 190 -11.74 -1.71 -3.48
CA ILE A 190 -10.86 -1.24 -2.40
C ILE A 190 -9.52 -1.98 -2.56
N ILE A 191 -8.43 -1.23 -2.49
CA ILE A 191 -7.07 -1.76 -2.46
C ILE A 191 -6.80 -2.29 -1.04
N GLU A 192 -6.96 -3.59 -0.85
CA GLU A 192 -6.83 -4.25 0.45
C GLU A 192 -5.36 -4.38 0.92
N ASP A 193 -4.42 -4.61 0.00
CA ASP A 193 -2.99 -4.79 0.30
C ASP A 193 -2.16 -3.55 -0.10
N ASN A 194 -2.48 -2.39 0.46
CA ASN A 194 -1.69 -1.18 0.23
C ASN A 194 -0.39 -1.22 1.07
N PRO A 195 0.82 -1.32 0.46
CA PRO A 195 2.09 -1.39 1.19
C PRO A 195 2.43 -0.11 1.96
N GLU A 196 1.83 1.02 1.58
CA GLU A 196 1.96 2.31 2.27
C GLU A 196 0.80 2.57 3.26
N GLN A 197 -0.03 1.57 3.56
CA GLN A 197 -0.95 1.65 4.70
C GLN A 197 -0.16 1.60 6.00
N THR A 198 -0.33 2.62 6.85
CA THR A 198 0.45 2.73 8.09
C THR A 198 -0.39 3.22 9.25
N ILE A 199 -0.11 2.70 10.43
CA ILE A 199 -0.58 3.28 11.69
C ILE A 199 0.57 4.08 12.26
N GLN A 200 0.32 5.35 12.55
CA GLN A 200 1.31 6.29 13.02
C GLN A 200 0.96 6.75 14.43
N GLY A 201 1.93 6.66 15.35
CA GLY A 201 1.87 7.31 16.67
C GLY A 201 2.93 8.41 16.76
N HIS A 202 2.62 9.53 17.40
CA HIS A 202 3.60 10.60 17.63
C HIS A 202 3.45 11.29 18.98
N ILE A 203 4.57 11.86 19.43
CA ILE A 203 4.69 12.75 20.58
C ILE A 203 5.41 14.00 20.09
N MET A 204 4.82 15.17 20.33
CA MET A 204 5.44 16.45 20.01
C MET A 204 5.54 17.31 21.27
N TYR A 205 6.70 17.92 21.47
CA TYR A 205 6.94 18.92 22.50
C TYR A 205 7.15 20.28 21.84
N THR A 206 6.47 21.31 22.33
CA THR A 206 6.64 22.70 21.91
C THR A 206 6.90 23.57 23.14
N GLY A 207 8.07 24.19 23.21
CA GLY A 207 8.47 25.07 24.30
C GLY A 207 9.01 26.42 23.78
N TYR A 208 9.15 27.38 24.69
CA TYR A 208 9.70 28.70 24.40
C TYR A 208 10.95 28.95 25.25
N VAL A 209 11.96 29.56 24.63
CA VAL A 209 13.23 29.92 25.27
C VAL A 209 13.23 31.43 25.51
N ASN A 210 13.35 31.82 26.77
CA ASN A 210 13.52 33.21 27.20
C ASN A 210 14.94 33.39 27.72
N SER A 211 15.86 33.77 26.84
CA SER A 211 17.29 33.92 27.17
C SER A 211 17.80 35.36 27.01
N GLY A 212 16.98 36.28 26.50
CA GLY A 212 17.41 37.62 26.10
C GLY A 212 18.34 37.59 24.87
N GLY A 213 18.33 38.67 24.08
CA GLY A 213 19.24 38.80 22.93
C GLY A 213 18.71 38.19 21.63
N PHE A 214 19.52 37.38 20.94
CA PHE A 214 19.16 36.85 19.62
C PHE A 214 18.10 35.74 19.68
N PHE A 215 18.18 34.88 20.70
CA PHE A 215 17.31 33.72 20.89
C PHE A 215 16.09 34.01 21.78
N ASP A 216 15.82 35.26 22.07
CA ASP A 216 14.67 35.63 22.89
C ASP A 216 13.35 35.24 22.22
N GLU A 217 12.41 34.73 23.01
CA GLU A 217 11.12 34.17 22.56
C GLU A 217 11.25 33.06 21.50
N SER A 218 12.39 32.36 21.42
CA SER A 218 12.58 31.28 20.43
C SER A 218 11.69 30.09 20.72
N LYS A 219 11.02 29.59 19.70
CA LYS A 219 10.15 28.42 19.78
C LYS A 219 10.94 27.16 19.43
N PHE A 220 11.03 26.25 20.38
CA PHE A 220 11.60 24.92 20.19
C PHE A 220 10.47 23.91 19.98
N THR A 221 10.53 23.13 18.90
CA THR A 221 9.59 22.06 18.62
C THR A 221 10.36 20.77 18.40
N GLY A 222 10.04 19.70 19.13
CA GLY A 222 10.55 18.35 18.90
C GLY A 222 9.40 17.39 18.62
N LEU A 223 9.48 16.65 17.52
CA LEU A 223 8.52 15.62 17.12
C LEU A 223 9.22 14.27 17.11
N LEU A 224 8.69 13.30 17.85
CA LEU A 224 9.06 11.89 17.78
C LEU A 224 7.87 11.10 17.25
N ARG A 225 8.11 10.21 16.29
CA ARG A 225 7.07 9.48 15.57
C ARG A 225 7.49 8.05 15.26
N SER A 226 6.54 7.13 15.37
CA SER A 226 6.67 5.75 14.94
C SER A 226 5.55 5.42 13.94
N GLU A 227 5.93 4.87 12.79
CA GLU A 227 5.03 4.40 11.74
C GLU A 227 5.16 2.88 11.63
N PHE A 228 4.05 2.18 11.83
CA PHE A 228 3.96 0.72 11.70
C PHE A 228 3.40 0.40 10.31
N LYS A 229 4.25 -0.11 9.42
CA LYS A 229 3.88 -0.68 8.11
C LYS A 229 3.75 -2.20 8.24
N LYS A 230 3.17 -2.86 7.23
CA LYS A 230 3.01 -4.33 7.18
C LYS A 230 4.34 -5.08 7.37
N ASP A 231 5.40 -4.61 6.72
CA ASP A 231 6.69 -5.32 6.65
C ASP A 231 7.85 -4.60 7.39
N GLN A 232 7.62 -3.39 7.90
CA GLN A 232 8.66 -2.60 8.56
C GLN A 232 8.10 -1.56 9.54
N THR A 233 8.87 -1.23 10.58
CA THR A 233 8.58 -0.12 11.49
C THR A 233 9.58 1.02 11.24
N ILE A 234 9.06 2.22 10.99
CA ILE A 234 9.87 3.41 10.75
C ILE A 234 9.82 4.30 11.99
N ILE A 235 10.99 4.65 12.52
CA ILE A 235 11.12 5.60 13.63
C ILE A 235 11.69 6.90 13.07
N SER A 236 11.05 8.01 13.38
CA SER A 236 11.50 9.33 12.95
C SER A 236 11.47 10.34 14.09
N GLY A 237 12.50 11.17 14.16
CA GLY A 237 12.61 12.30 15.07
C GLY A 237 12.95 13.56 14.27
N LEU A 238 12.30 14.68 14.60
CA LEU A 238 12.55 15.97 13.96
C LEU A 238 12.52 17.06 15.03
N VAL A 239 13.58 17.86 15.09
CA VAL A 239 13.68 19.01 15.98
C VAL A 239 13.78 20.29 15.17
N MET A 240 13.18 21.35 15.66
CA MET A 240 13.21 22.68 15.06
C MET A 240 13.42 23.73 16.15
N LEU A 241 14.29 24.69 15.88
CA LEU A 241 14.39 25.93 16.61
C LEU A 241 14.01 27.09 15.69
N ASN A 242 12.92 27.78 16.02
CA ASN A 242 12.43 28.93 15.30
C ASN A 242 12.69 30.21 16.10
N VAL A 243 13.48 31.10 15.51
CA VAL A 243 13.87 32.39 16.12
C VAL A 243 12.94 33.48 15.58
N PRO A 244 12.31 34.30 16.43
CA PRO A 244 11.36 35.34 16.02
C PRO A 244 11.94 36.38 15.07
N LYS A 245 13.27 36.46 14.91
CA LYS A 245 13.93 37.29 13.89
C LYS A 245 13.73 36.78 12.45
N GLY A 246 12.95 35.71 12.27
CA GLY A 246 12.58 35.16 10.98
C GLY A 246 13.60 34.18 10.43
N ILE A 247 14.28 33.44 11.31
CA ILE A 247 15.21 32.37 10.96
C ILE A 247 14.80 31.13 11.74
N TRP A 248 14.79 29.97 11.10
CA TRP A 248 14.67 28.70 11.79
C TRP A 248 15.66 27.69 11.25
N ALA A 249 16.05 26.76 12.12
CA ALA A 249 16.87 25.62 11.79
C ALA A 249 16.15 24.36 12.23
N GLN A 250 16.29 23.28 11.47
CA GLN A 250 15.70 21.99 11.79
C GLN A 250 16.66 20.86 11.46
N ALA A 251 16.57 19.78 12.24
CA ALA A 251 17.37 18.59 12.06
C ALA A 251 16.51 17.36 12.35
N GLY A 252 16.65 16.33 11.53
CA GLY A 252 15.83 15.14 11.62
C GLY A 252 16.64 13.86 11.43
N TYR A 253 16.05 12.78 11.92
CA TYR A 253 16.50 11.42 11.70
C TYR A 253 15.29 10.57 11.33
N ASN A 254 15.43 9.74 10.32
CA ASN A 254 14.45 8.77 9.90
C ASN A 254 15.17 7.44 9.69
N SER A 255 14.70 6.37 10.32
CA SER A 255 15.36 5.06 10.25
C SER A 255 15.40 4.48 8.83
N LEU A 256 14.48 4.89 7.95
CA LEU A 256 14.43 4.46 6.55
C LEU A 256 15.20 5.41 5.62
N TYR A 257 15.02 6.73 5.78
CA TYR A 257 15.55 7.72 4.83
C TYR A 257 16.85 8.43 5.28
N GLY A 258 17.33 8.15 6.49
CA GLY A 258 18.59 8.71 7.02
C GLY A 258 18.43 10.02 7.78
N VAL A 259 19.47 10.86 7.75
CA VAL A 259 19.53 12.13 8.48
C VAL A 259 19.13 13.29 7.59
N SER A 260 18.47 14.29 8.16
CA SER A 260 18.11 15.53 7.47
C SER A 260 18.51 16.76 8.27
N GLY A 261 18.81 17.83 7.55
CA GLY A 261 19.14 19.13 8.11
C GLY A 261 18.60 20.24 7.22
N GLY A 262 18.06 21.28 7.83
CA GLY A 262 17.37 22.34 7.13
C GLY A 262 17.52 23.70 7.77
N LEU A 263 17.46 24.72 6.93
CA LEU A 263 17.48 26.12 7.31
C LEU A 263 16.37 26.85 6.55
N GLY A 264 15.72 27.78 7.23
CA GLY A 264 14.74 28.62 6.59
C GLY A 264 14.78 30.06 7.11
N ILE A 265 14.39 30.96 6.22
CA ILE A 265 14.44 32.40 6.45
C ILE A 265 13.19 33.10 5.92
N ASN A 266 12.73 34.10 6.66
CA ASN A 266 11.72 35.05 6.22
C ASN A 266 12.40 36.19 5.45
N ILE A 267 12.42 36.06 4.11
CA ILE A 267 12.93 37.09 3.19
C ILE A 267 12.17 38.41 3.41
N SER A 268 10.85 38.34 3.53
CA SER A 268 9.99 39.48 3.87
C SER A 268 8.96 39.07 4.92
N ALA A 269 8.15 40.01 5.41
CA ALA A 269 7.11 39.70 6.39
C ALA A 269 6.05 38.70 5.87
N GLN A 270 6.03 38.46 4.56
CA GLN A 270 5.08 37.57 3.91
C GLN A 270 5.75 36.50 3.05
N ILE A 271 7.05 36.54 2.81
CA ILE A 271 7.73 35.57 1.94
C ILE A 271 8.79 34.86 2.78
N ALA A 272 8.71 33.54 2.80
CA ALA A 272 9.58 32.64 3.51
C ALA A 272 10.17 31.63 2.52
N ILE A 273 11.43 31.26 2.72
CA ILE A 273 12.08 30.19 1.97
C ILE A 273 12.69 29.21 2.96
N GLU A 274 12.59 27.92 2.64
CA GLU A 274 13.20 26.83 3.40
C GLU A 274 13.97 25.94 2.46
N TYR A 275 15.16 25.53 2.88
CA TYR A 275 15.96 24.54 2.19
C TYR A 275 16.30 23.41 3.15
N ASN A 276 16.02 22.17 2.74
CA ASN A 276 16.38 20.96 3.47
C ASN A 276 17.29 20.09 2.62
N TYR A 277 18.21 19.44 3.31
CA TYR A 277 19.13 18.46 2.77
C TYR A 277 18.93 17.15 3.54
N GLU A 278 18.67 16.06 2.83
CA GLU A 278 18.48 14.72 3.38
C GLU A 278 19.57 13.80 2.82
N LYS A 279 20.31 13.18 3.73
CA LYS A 279 21.36 12.21 3.41
C LYS A 279 20.91 10.83 3.87
N ALA A 280 20.76 9.93 2.91
CA ALA A 280 20.42 8.55 3.16
C ALA A 280 21.51 7.81 3.94
N ILE A 281 21.10 6.93 4.85
CA ILE A 281 21.96 6.05 5.65
C ILE A 281 21.42 4.62 5.51
N GLY A 282 22.28 3.61 5.58
CA GLY A 282 21.90 2.21 5.43
C GLY A 282 21.72 1.82 3.97
N ASP A 283 20.67 1.06 3.67
CA ASP A 283 20.40 0.48 2.34
C ASP A 283 20.24 1.53 1.24
N PHE A 284 19.82 2.75 1.60
CA PHE A 284 19.65 3.85 0.65
C PHE A 284 20.89 4.74 0.47
N SER A 285 22.00 4.45 1.16
CA SER A 285 23.19 5.32 1.14
C SER A 285 23.81 5.50 -0.25
N ASN A 286 23.66 4.51 -1.14
CA ASN A 286 24.20 4.51 -2.50
C ASN A 286 23.38 5.32 -3.51
N PHE A 287 22.16 5.74 -3.17
CA PHE A 287 21.30 6.52 -4.07
C PHE A 287 21.61 8.03 -4.03
N GLY A 288 22.47 8.47 -3.10
CA GLY A 288 22.88 9.86 -2.99
C GLY A 288 21.93 10.73 -2.18
N ASN A 289 22.17 12.03 -2.26
CA ASN A 289 21.50 13.01 -1.41
C ASN A 289 20.20 13.53 -2.03
N SER A 290 19.29 13.95 -1.17
CA SER A 290 18.01 14.55 -1.55
C SER A 290 17.96 16.02 -1.13
N HIS A 291 17.42 16.85 -2.01
CA HIS A 291 17.32 18.29 -1.82
C HIS A 291 15.85 18.71 -1.83
N GLU A 292 15.46 19.54 -0.87
CA GLU A 292 14.10 20.08 -0.78
C GLU A 292 14.13 21.60 -0.68
N ILE A 293 13.28 22.25 -1.46
CA ILE A 293 13.12 23.69 -1.46
C ILE A 293 11.64 24.00 -1.26
N THR A 294 11.32 24.83 -0.28
CA THR A 294 9.97 25.35 -0.07
C THR A 294 9.98 26.86 -0.17
N LEU A 295 9.13 27.40 -1.04
CA LEU A 295 8.81 28.83 -1.08
C LEU A 295 7.41 29.03 -0.53
N ALA A 296 7.26 29.84 0.51
CA ALA A 296 5.98 30.07 1.16
C ALA A 296 5.61 31.55 1.23
N TYR A 297 4.33 31.84 0.98
CA TYR A 297 3.68 33.12 1.18
C TYR A 297 2.79 33.07 2.42
N LYS A 298 3.16 33.83 3.46
CA LYS A 298 2.41 34.01 4.71
C LYS A 298 1.34 35.08 4.53
N PHE A 299 0.08 34.68 4.72
CA PHE A 299 -1.04 35.62 4.77
C PHE A 299 -1.13 36.27 6.15
N LYS A 300 -1.42 37.57 6.17
CA LYS A 300 -1.64 38.29 7.43
C LYS A 300 -2.90 37.78 8.09
N ASN A 301 -2.80 37.42 9.36
CA ASN A 301 -3.97 37.05 10.13
C ASN A 301 -4.68 38.32 10.64
N SER A 302 -5.98 38.46 10.37
CA SER A 302 -6.80 39.57 10.88
C SER A 302 -7.35 39.29 12.28
N ASN A 303 -7.37 38.03 12.68
CA ASN A 303 -7.97 37.57 13.93
C ASN A 303 -6.84 37.16 14.87
N ARG A 304 -6.79 37.77 16.07
CA ARG A 304 -5.92 37.31 17.16
C ARG A 304 -6.67 36.22 17.92
N TYR A 305 -6.21 34.98 17.80
CA TYR A 305 -6.72 33.88 18.61
C TYR A 305 -5.93 33.78 19.91
N SER A 306 -6.54 33.36 21.02
CA SER A 306 -5.91 33.32 22.36
C SER A 306 -4.63 32.46 22.48
N TYR A 307 -4.25 31.75 21.42
CA TYR A 307 -3.02 30.97 21.28
C TYR A 307 -1.92 31.72 20.46
N SER A 308 -2.03 33.04 20.29
CA SER A 308 -1.24 33.88 19.35
C SER A 308 0.21 34.17 19.81
N GLY A 309 1.03 33.13 19.96
CA GLY A 309 2.48 33.28 20.14
C GLY A 309 3.27 33.42 18.82
N ASP A 310 2.75 32.87 17.71
CA ASP A 310 3.49 32.75 16.44
C ASP A 310 3.41 34.01 15.52
N ASP A 311 2.73 35.08 15.95
CA ASP A 311 2.43 36.24 15.09
C ASP A 311 3.56 37.29 15.04
N ASN A 312 4.57 37.19 15.91
CA ASN A 312 5.66 38.19 16.06
C ASN A 312 6.93 37.87 15.27
N GLU A 313 6.87 36.99 14.26
CA GLU A 313 8.04 36.73 13.41
C GLU A 313 8.36 37.93 12.51
N GLN A 314 9.54 38.51 12.72
CA GLN A 314 10.11 39.60 11.94
C GLN A 314 10.71 39.07 10.62
N ALA A 315 10.89 39.98 9.67
CA ALA A 315 11.58 39.71 8.41
C ALA A 315 13.04 40.17 8.51
N LEU A 316 13.95 39.48 7.82
CA LEU A 316 15.33 39.94 7.71
C LEU A 316 15.44 41.28 6.98
N LEU A 317 14.60 41.48 5.95
CA LEU A 317 14.52 42.72 5.20
C LEU A 317 13.35 43.57 5.70
N THR A 318 13.52 44.26 6.83
CA THR A 318 12.58 45.30 7.25
C THR A 318 12.92 46.62 6.56
N THR A 319 12.14 47.01 5.55
CA THR A 319 12.08 48.44 5.21
C THR A 319 11.43 49.13 6.41
N LYS A 320 12.21 49.92 7.16
CA LYS A 320 11.68 50.83 8.19
C LYS A 320 10.71 51.80 7.52
N LYS A 321 9.45 51.39 7.30
CA LYS A 321 8.37 52.34 7.10
C LYS A 321 8.20 53.06 8.43
N ARG A 322 8.88 54.21 8.55
CA ARG A 322 8.52 55.26 9.50
C ARG A 322 7.00 55.34 9.47
N ARG A 323 6.38 54.98 10.60
CA ARG A 323 4.95 55.13 10.82
C ARG A 323 4.67 56.60 10.50
N LYS A 324 4.10 56.91 9.33
CA LYS A 324 3.61 58.27 9.07
C LYS A 324 2.53 58.45 10.12
N VAL A 325 2.83 59.25 11.15
CA VAL A 325 1.84 59.76 12.07
C VAL A 325 0.83 60.46 11.18
N LEU A 326 -0.36 59.88 11.05
CA LEU A 326 -1.48 60.52 10.38
C LEU A 326 -1.78 61.78 11.19
N ALA A 327 -1.35 62.92 10.67
CA ALA A 327 -1.87 64.20 11.14
C ALA A 327 -3.39 64.15 11.01
N LYS A 328 -4.06 64.44 12.12
CA LYS A 328 -5.51 64.45 12.28
C LYS A 328 -6.10 65.51 11.35
N ASN A 329 -6.44 65.13 10.11
CA ASN A 329 -7.08 66.03 9.17
C ASN A 329 -8.59 65.95 9.32
N ASN A 330 -9.14 66.90 10.09
CA ASN A 330 -10.55 67.27 10.01
C ASN A 330 -10.82 67.89 8.64
N LYS A 331 -11.62 67.20 7.81
CA LYS A 331 -12.57 67.71 6.79
C LYS A 331 -12.72 66.69 5.66
N THR A 332 -13.75 65.84 5.76
CA THR A 332 -14.35 65.16 4.61
C THR A 332 -15.26 66.16 3.88
N PRO A 333 -15.16 66.34 2.55
CA PRO A 333 -16.20 67.05 1.82
C PRO A 333 -17.43 66.13 1.71
N LYS A 334 -18.58 66.60 2.20
CA LYS A 334 -19.86 65.92 1.96
C LYS A 334 -20.20 66.07 0.46
N LEU A 335 -20.23 64.96 -0.28
CA LEU A 335 -20.88 64.93 -1.61
C LEU A 335 -22.36 65.32 -1.48
N SER A 336 -22.86 66.11 -2.43
CA SER A 336 -24.26 66.55 -2.45
C SER A 336 -25.23 65.38 -2.64
N ALA A 337 -26.50 65.56 -2.24
CA ALA A 337 -27.52 64.53 -2.34
C ALA A 337 -27.74 64.03 -3.78
N GLU A 338 -27.59 64.91 -4.78
CA GLU A 338 -27.65 64.57 -6.20
C GLU A 338 -26.50 63.66 -6.64
N GLN A 339 -25.26 63.96 -6.25
CA GLN A 339 -24.10 63.14 -6.62
C GLN A 339 -24.18 61.72 -6.03
N ARG A 340 -24.82 61.56 -4.86
CA ARG A 340 -25.11 60.25 -4.26
C ARG A 340 -26.23 59.49 -4.98
N GLN A 341 -27.22 60.19 -5.55
CA GLN A 341 -28.27 59.55 -6.33
C GLN A 341 -27.75 59.08 -7.69
N ILE A 342 -26.94 59.89 -8.37
CA ILE A 342 -26.32 59.55 -9.65
C ILE A 342 -25.39 58.34 -9.47
N ALA A 343 -24.51 58.34 -8.46
CA ALA A 343 -23.64 57.20 -8.19
C ALA A 343 -24.40 55.91 -7.82
N LYS A 344 -25.56 56.01 -7.15
CA LYS A 344 -26.43 54.86 -6.86
C LYS A 344 -27.15 54.35 -8.11
N GLN A 345 -27.57 55.23 -9.02
CA GLN A 345 -28.21 54.84 -10.28
C GLN A 345 -27.20 54.19 -11.23
N GLU A 346 -25.99 54.74 -11.35
CA GLU A 346 -24.91 54.13 -12.15
C GLU A 346 -24.48 52.76 -11.60
N ALA A 347 -24.40 52.62 -10.27
CA ALA A 347 -24.09 51.33 -9.65
C ALA A 347 -25.20 50.29 -9.91
N LYS A 348 -26.47 50.68 -9.86
CA LYS A 348 -27.59 49.79 -10.21
C LYS A 348 -27.58 49.41 -11.68
N ALA A 349 -27.36 50.38 -12.58
CA ALA A 349 -27.25 50.13 -14.02
C ALA A 349 -26.09 49.19 -14.36
N ARG A 350 -24.93 49.32 -13.68
CA ARG A 350 -23.80 48.39 -13.85
C ARG A 350 -24.11 46.97 -13.37
N ILE A 351 -24.83 46.82 -12.25
CA ILE A 351 -25.22 45.50 -11.73
C ILE A 351 -26.23 44.83 -12.67
N GLU A 352 -27.18 45.59 -13.21
CA GLU A 352 -28.19 45.07 -14.12
C GLU A 352 -27.61 44.72 -15.50
N ALA A 353 -26.71 45.56 -16.05
CA ALA A 353 -25.97 45.25 -17.26
C ALA A 353 -25.11 43.99 -17.11
N ARG A 354 -24.48 43.78 -15.95
CA ARG A 354 -23.71 42.56 -15.66
C ARG A 354 -24.60 41.33 -15.54
N ARG A 355 -25.83 41.48 -15.03
CA ARG A 355 -26.82 40.38 -14.94
C ARG A 355 -27.35 39.97 -16.31
N LEU A 356 -27.65 40.94 -17.17
CA LEU A 356 -28.06 40.72 -18.57
C LEU A 356 -26.93 40.05 -19.37
N ALA A 357 -25.69 40.53 -19.25
CA ALA A 357 -24.54 39.90 -19.91
C ALA A 357 -24.28 38.45 -19.45
N ALA A 358 -24.57 38.14 -18.18
CA ALA A 358 -24.47 36.77 -17.66
C ALA A 358 -25.60 35.86 -18.19
N GLN A 359 -26.81 36.39 -18.37
CA GLN A 359 -27.94 35.65 -18.96
C GLN A 359 -27.69 35.36 -20.45
N VAL A 360 -27.23 36.34 -21.23
CA VAL A 360 -26.89 36.14 -22.65
C VAL A 360 -25.81 35.07 -22.81
N LYS A 361 -24.76 35.09 -21.99
CA LYS A 361 -23.72 34.04 -22.00
C LYS A 361 -24.23 32.66 -21.58
N ALA A 362 -25.24 32.59 -20.71
CA ALA A 362 -25.85 31.33 -20.32
C ALA A 362 -26.75 30.77 -21.44
N GLU A 363 -27.48 31.63 -22.15
CA GLU A 363 -28.29 31.28 -23.31
C GLU A 363 -27.41 30.81 -24.47
N GLU A 364 -26.32 31.52 -24.77
CA GLU A 364 -25.33 31.12 -25.78
C GLU A 364 -24.72 29.75 -25.46
N ARG A 365 -24.38 29.47 -24.19
CA ARG A 365 -23.89 28.14 -23.78
C ARG A 365 -24.95 27.05 -23.93
N ARG A 366 -26.23 27.37 -23.73
CA ARG A 366 -27.34 26.43 -23.98
C ARG A 366 -27.53 26.16 -25.46
N GLN A 367 -27.45 27.18 -26.31
CA GLN A 367 -27.55 27.02 -27.77
C GLN A 367 -26.36 26.24 -28.34
N VAL A 368 -25.14 26.50 -27.86
CA VAL A 368 -23.94 25.72 -28.24
C VAL A 368 -24.06 24.27 -27.78
N SER A 369 -24.61 24.02 -26.58
CA SER A 369 -24.88 22.65 -26.09
C SER A 369 -25.98 21.93 -26.88
N GLN A 370 -27.00 22.64 -27.36
CA GLN A 370 -28.06 22.08 -28.20
C GLN A 370 -27.58 21.79 -29.62
N GLN A 371 -26.79 22.68 -30.22
CA GLN A 371 -26.15 22.45 -31.52
C GLN A 371 -25.14 21.29 -31.48
N ALA A 372 -24.43 21.11 -30.37
CA ALA A 372 -23.56 19.95 -30.16
C ALA A 372 -24.34 18.62 -30.07
N LYS A 373 -25.59 18.65 -29.57
CA LYS A 373 -26.49 17.49 -29.51
C LYS A 373 -27.20 17.18 -30.83
N GLU A 374 -27.42 18.17 -31.69
CA GLU A 374 -28.00 17.98 -33.02
C GLU A 374 -26.98 17.55 -34.08
N LYS A 375 -25.72 18.02 -33.98
CA LYS A 375 -24.64 17.59 -34.89
C LYS A 375 -24.13 16.16 -34.65
N ALA A 376 -24.45 15.56 -33.50
CA ALA A 376 -24.09 14.18 -33.18
C ALA A 376 -25.08 13.12 -33.74
N LYS A 377 -26.11 13.52 -34.51
CA LYS A 377 -27.18 12.61 -34.97
C LYS A 377 -27.07 12.01 -36.39
N PRO A 378 -26.25 12.47 -37.36
CA PRO A 378 -26.27 11.86 -38.69
C PRO A 378 -25.11 10.89 -39.03
N GLU A 379 -24.14 10.63 -38.15
CA GLU A 379 -23.00 9.73 -38.49
C GLU A 379 -23.11 8.28 -37.99
N VAL A 380 -24.20 7.90 -37.32
CA VAL A 380 -24.35 6.56 -36.73
C VAL A 380 -25.22 5.59 -37.57
N GLN A 381 -25.75 6.02 -38.72
CA GLN A 381 -26.79 5.26 -39.44
C GLN A 381 -26.33 4.24 -40.51
N VAL A 382 -25.04 3.88 -40.63
CA VAL A 382 -24.61 2.91 -41.67
C VAL A 382 -23.89 1.66 -41.14
N LYS A 383 -23.70 1.48 -39.82
CA LYS A 383 -22.97 0.28 -39.29
C LYS A 383 -23.72 -0.60 -38.28
N ILE A 384 -25.04 -0.46 -38.17
CA ILE A 384 -25.82 -1.17 -37.13
C ILE A 384 -26.40 -2.55 -37.53
N PRO A 385 -26.71 -2.92 -38.80
CA PRO A 385 -27.47 -4.16 -39.01
C PRO A 385 -26.67 -5.47 -38.85
N VAL A 386 -25.34 -5.44 -38.90
CA VAL A 386 -24.51 -6.68 -38.90
C VAL A 386 -24.08 -7.06 -37.47
N GLU A 387 -23.82 -6.07 -36.62
CA GLU A 387 -23.33 -6.30 -35.25
C GLU A 387 -24.45 -6.69 -34.28
N GLU A 388 -25.69 -6.23 -34.50
CA GLU A 388 -26.86 -6.66 -33.71
C GLU A 388 -27.29 -8.10 -34.03
N ALA A 389 -27.09 -8.57 -35.26
CA ALA A 389 -27.38 -9.94 -35.66
C ALA A 389 -26.37 -10.94 -35.03
N GLN A 390 -25.10 -10.56 -34.97
CA GLN A 390 -24.06 -11.37 -34.33
C GLN A 390 -24.20 -11.40 -32.80
N LYS A 391 -24.48 -10.26 -32.16
CA LYS A 391 -24.73 -10.21 -30.71
C LYS A 391 -25.99 -10.99 -30.31
N LYS A 392 -27.08 -10.97 -31.10
CA LYS A 392 -28.28 -11.78 -30.79
C LYS A 392 -28.04 -13.28 -30.95
N ALA A 393 -27.28 -13.70 -31.96
CA ALA A 393 -26.93 -15.11 -32.16
C ALA A 393 -25.98 -15.64 -31.06
N GLU A 394 -25.02 -14.83 -30.63
CA GLU A 394 -24.07 -15.17 -29.57
C GLU A 394 -24.76 -15.19 -28.19
N THR A 395 -25.67 -14.26 -27.92
CA THR A 395 -26.47 -14.25 -26.69
C THR A 395 -27.43 -15.45 -26.62
N GLN A 396 -27.96 -15.91 -27.76
CA GLN A 396 -28.77 -17.14 -27.81
C GLN A 396 -27.95 -18.41 -27.64
N ARG A 397 -26.73 -18.50 -28.20
CA ARG A 397 -25.81 -19.63 -27.94
C ARG A 397 -25.39 -19.68 -26.48
N LEU A 398 -25.03 -18.55 -25.88
CA LEU A 398 -24.67 -18.46 -24.46
C LEU A 398 -25.83 -18.86 -23.54
N LYS A 399 -27.06 -18.44 -23.85
CA LYS A 399 -28.25 -18.88 -23.09
C LYS A 399 -28.55 -20.39 -23.25
N GLN A 400 -28.29 -20.97 -24.42
CA GLN A 400 -28.45 -22.42 -24.63
C GLN A 400 -27.34 -23.24 -23.94
N GLU A 401 -26.10 -22.75 -23.94
CA GLU A 401 -25.00 -23.37 -23.18
C GLU A 401 -25.21 -23.26 -21.67
N GLU A 402 -25.72 -22.14 -21.19
CA GLU A 402 -26.00 -21.92 -19.77
C GLU A 402 -27.20 -22.77 -19.33
N ALA A 403 -28.25 -22.89 -20.15
CA ALA A 403 -29.36 -23.82 -19.92
C ALA A 403 -28.90 -25.29 -19.94
N ALA A 404 -27.99 -25.67 -20.84
CA ALA A 404 -27.41 -27.02 -20.87
C ALA A 404 -26.52 -27.29 -19.64
N LYS A 405 -25.75 -26.31 -19.15
CA LYS A 405 -24.96 -26.41 -17.92
C LYS A 405 -25.82 -26.46 -16.67
N ILE A 406 -26.94 -25.73 -16.62
CA ILE A 406 -27.91 -25.79 -15.52
C ILE A 406 -28.61 -27.15 -15.52
N LYS A 407 -28.95 -27.69 -16.69
CA LYS A 407 -29.56 -29.02 -16.81
C LYS A 407 -28.59 -30.14 -16.43
N ALA A 408 -27.32 -30.04 -16.84
CA ALA A 408 -26.27 -30.99 -16.42
C ALA A 408 -25.98 -30.92 -14.91
N LYS A 409 -25.94 -29.72 -14.32
CA LYS A 409 -25.80 -29.56 -12.86
C LYS A 409 -27.02 -30.05 -12.07
N ALA A 410 -28.22 -29.90 -12.62
CA ALA A 410 -29.45 -30.44 -12.02
C ALA A 410 -29.47 -31.98 -12.08
N GLU A 411 -29.08 -32.57 -13.21
CA GLU A 411 -28.96 -34.02 -13.39
C GLU A 411 -27.86 -34.64 -12.50
N GLU A 412 -26.76 -33.93 -12.29
CA GLU A 412 -25.70 -34.33 -11.37
C GLU A 412 -26.10 -34.16 -9.90
N GLN A 413 -26.84 -33.12 -9.54
CA GLN A 413 -27.45 -32.99 -8.21
C GLN A 413 -28.51 -34.06 -7.93
N THR A 414 -29.29 -34.49 -8.92
CA THR A 414 -30.22 -35.62 -8.75
C THR A 414 -29.47 -36.94 -8.59
N ARG A 415 -28.37 -37.17 -9.32
CA ARG A 415 -27.50 -38.35 -9.10
C ARG A 415 -26.83 -38.36 -7.73
N ILE A 416 -26.39 -37.20 -7.23
CA ILE A 416 -25.80 -37.07 -5.89
C ILE A 416 -26.86 -37.28 -4.81
N LYS A 417 -28.11 -36.81 -5.01
CA LYS A 417 -29.23 -37.09 -4.09
C LYS A 417 -29.63 -38.57 -4.08
N GLU A 418 -29.70 -39.23 -5.24
CA GLU A 418 -29.99 -40.66 -5.34
C GLU A 418 -28.85 -41.53 -4.75
N ALA A 419 -27.59 -41.10 -4.87
CA ALA A 419 -26.45 -41.74 -4.22
C ALA A 419 -26.43 -41.51 -2.69
N ALA A 420 -26.88 -40.34 -2.23
CA ALA A 420 -27.03 -39.99 -0.81
C ALA A 420 -28.23 -40.73 -0.15
N GLU A 421 -29.31 -40.97 -0.89
CA GLU A 421 -30.44 -41.79 -0.40
C GLU A 421 -30.09 -43.28 -0.31
N LYS A 422 -29.29 -43.81 -1.24
CA LYS A 422 -28.78 -45.20 -1.15
C LYS A 422 -27.81 -45.38 0.02
N THR A 423 -26.96 -44.40 0.31
CA THR A 423 -26.07 -44.46 1.47
C THR A 423 -26.80 -44.26 2.80
N LYS A 424 -27.91 -43.49 2.83
CA LYS A 424 -28.80 -43.40 4.00
C LYS A 424 -29.52 -44.71 4.29
N ALA A 425 -30.03 -45.40 3.26
CA ALA A 425 -30.68 -46.71 3.40
C ALA A 425 -29.72 -47.82 3.88
N ASP A 426 -28.44 -47.78 3.47
CA ASP A 426 -27.40 -48.71 3.93
C ASP A 426 -26.89 -48.40 5.35
N THR A 427 -26.97 -47.14 5.82
CA THR A 427 -26.67 -46.77 7.21
C THR A 427 -27.82 -47.06 8.17
N GLU A 428 -29.07 -46.96 7.74
CA GLU A 428 -30.24 -47.30 8.55
C GLU A 428 -30.36 -48.82 8.77
N THR A 429 -29.97 -49.65 7.80
CA THR A 429 -29.91 -51.12 7.97
C THR A 429 -28.75 -51.59 8.84
N ARG A 430 -27.65 -50.82 8.95
CA ARG A 430 -26.56 -51.11 9.91
C ARG A 430 -26.86 -50.64 11.33
N ALA A 431 -27.64 -49.57 11.50
CA ALA A 431 -28.05 -49.07 12.81
C ALA A 431 -29.15 -49.92 13.48
N ILE A 432 -29.88 -50.75 12.74
CA ILE A 432 -30.87 -51.70 13.28
C ILE A 432 -30.18 -52.95 13.86
N VAL A 433 -29.02 -53.35 13.33
CA VAL A 433 -28.28 -54.54 13.82
C VAL A 433 -27.47 -54.25 15.08
N GLU A 434 -27.06 -53.00 15.32
CA GLU A 434 -26.29 -52.63 16.52
C GLU A 434 -27.18 -52.24 17.72
N LYS A 435 -28.51 -52.18 17.53
CA LYS A 435 -29.50 -51.91 18.60
C LYS A 435 -30.04 -53.16 19.31
N GLU A 436 -29.73 -54.36 18.85
CA GLU A 436 -30.20 -55.61 19.49
C GLU A 436 -29.25 -56.19 20.55
N ALA A 437 -28.18 -55.48 20.96
CA ALA A 437 -27.15 -56.03 21.85
C ALA A 437 -26.94 -55.31 23.19
N LYS A 438 -27.82 -54.39 23.61
CA LYS A 438 -27.79 -53.80 24.97
C LYS A 438 -29.19 -53.48 25.49
N THR A 439 -29.99 -54.51 25.66
CA THR A 439 -31.09 -54.52 26.64
C THR A 439 -30.58 -55.24 27.88
N ASP A 440 -30.38 -54.50 28.96
CA ASP A 440 -30.75 -54.90 30.32
C ASP A 440 -30.43 -53.71 31.26
N GLU A 441 -31.41 -53.37 32.10
CA GLU A 441 -31.49 -52.26 33.07
C GLU A 441 -32.07 -50.92 32.58
N GLU A 442 -33.34 -50.92 32.17
CA GLU A 442 -34.23 -49.75 32.28
C GLU A 442 -35.47 -50.09 33.13
N GLU A 443 -35.35 -49.96 34.46
CA GLU A 443 -36.53 -49.89 35.33
C GLU A 443 -37.05 -48.45 35.38
N SER A 444 -38.18 -48.22 34.70
CA SER A 444 -39.17 -47.15 34.92
C SER A 444 -38.72 -45.68 34.75
N ILE A 445 -38.47 -45.26 33.50
CA ILE A 445 -38.51 -43.84 33.11
C ILE A 445 -39.56 -43.66 32.02
N GLU A 446 -40.55 -42.81 32.26
CA GLU A 446 -41.45 -42.34 31.21
C GLU A 446 -40.62 -41.38 30.33
N MET A 447 -40.13 -41.87 29.18
CA MET A 447 -39.34 -41.11 28.21
C MET A 447 -40.24 -40.67 27.05
N ILE A 448 -40.10 -39.41 26.59
CA ILE A 448 -40.76 -38.92 25.38
C ILE A 448 -39.69 -38.67 24.33
N GLU A 449 -39.95 -39.11 23.10
CA GLU A 449 -39.14 -38.78 21.94
C GLU A 449 -39.53 -37.39 21.41
N LEU A 450 -38.61 -36.43 21.50
CA LEU A 450 -38.79 -35.06 21.01
C LEU A 450 -37.74 -34.79 19.93
N GLU A 451 -38.18 -34.77 18.66
CA GLU A 451 -37.32 -34.53 17.48
C GLU A 451 -36.06 -35.41 17.44
N GLY A 452 -36.20 -36.71 17.76
CA GLY A 452 -35.14 -37.71 17.61
C GLY A 452 -34.22 -37.90 18.82
N VAL A 453 -34.48 -37.24 19.95
CA VAL A 453 -33.76 -37.45 21.22
C VAL A 453 -34.73 -37.97 22.29
N LEU A 454 -34.38 -39.08 22.94
CA LEU A 454 -35.09 -39.61 24.11
C LEU A 454 -34.77 -38.75 25.32
N VAL A 455 -35.79 -38.08 25.88
CA VAL A 455 -35.64 -37.23 27.07
C VAL A 455 -36.68 -37.64 28.11
N PRO A 456 -36.35 -37.64 29.41
CA PRO A 456 -37.34 -37.89 30.47
C PRO A 456 -38.53 -36.92 30.39
N VAL A 457 -39.74 -37.41 30.70
CA VAL A 457 -40.98 -36.61 30.79
C VAL A 457 -40.78 -35.48 31.79
N ALA A 458 -40.85 -34.24 31.31
CA ALA A 458 -40.64 -33.05 32.13
C ALA A 458 -41.83 -32.78 33.07
N LYS A 459 -41.75 -33.32 34.29
CA LYS A 459 -42.76 -33.17 35.35
C LYS A 459 -42.77 -31.78 36.00
N ASP A 460 -41.62 -31.10 36.00
CA ASP A 460 -41.44 -29.77 36.60
C ASP A 460 -40.96 -28.71 35.58
N LYS A 461 -41.08 -27.42 35.96
CA LYS A 461 -40.78 -26.29 35.07
C LYS A 461 -39.29 -26.24 34.68
N VAL A 462 -38.39 -26.57 35.62
CA VAL A 462 -36.94 -26.53 35.42
C VAL A 462 -36.51 -27.62 34.45
N ALA A 463 -37.09 -28.82 34.55
CA ALA A 463 -36.89 -29.92 33.61
C ALA A 463 -37.27 -29.54 32.17
N ARG A 464 -38.36 -28.79 31.94
CA ARG A 464 -38.72 -28.33 30.59
C ARG A 464 -37.67 -27.38 30.00
N GLU A 465 -37.13 -26.50 30.84
CA GLU A 465 -36.08 -25.56 30.43
C GLU A 465 -34.77 -26.31 30.12
N MET A 466 -34.40 -27.30 30.95
CA MET A 466 -33.27 -28.21 30.68
C MET A 466 -33.46 -29.04 29.40
N ASN A 467 -34.66 -29.56 29.12
CA ASN A 467 -34.98 -30.27 27.87
C ASN A 467 -34.72 -29.37 26.65
N SER A 468 -35.18 -28.12 26.70
CA SER A 468 -35.00 -27.17 25.60
C SER A 468 -33.52 -26.82 25.36
N LEU A 469 -32.75 -26.67 26.44
CA LEU A 469 -31.35 -26.30 26.37
C LEU A 469 -30.47 -27.48 25.92
N ALA A 470 -30.76 -28.69 26.39
CA ALA A 470 -30.10 -29.91 25.94
C ALA A 470 -30.28 -30.11 24.42
N LYS A 471 -31.46 -29.85 23.87
CA LYS A 471 -31.70 -29.88 22.42
C LYS A 471 -30.82 -28.89 21.65
N LEU A 472 -30.69 -27.66 22.16
CA LEU A 472 -29.82 -26.64 21.56
C LEU A 472 -28.34 -27.04 21.61
N THR A 473 -27.92 -27.75 22.66
CA THR A 473 -26.55 -28.27 22.77
C THR A 473 -26.26 -29.37 21.74
N THR A 474 -27.24 -30.21 21.39
CA THR A 474 -27.09 -31.26 20.38
C THR A 474 -26.92 -30.68 18.97
N ASN A 475 -27.70 -29.65 18.61
CA ASN A 475 -27.57 -29.00 17.31
C ASN A 475 -26.23 -28.29 17.14
N ALA A 476 -25.77 -27.59 18.19
CA ALA A 476 -24.47 -26.93 18.19
C ALA A 476 -23.30 -27.93 18.12
N LYS A 477 -23.44 -29.13 18.70
CA LYS A 477 -22.48 -30.22 18.54
C LYS A 477 -22.32 -30.66 17.08
N ILE A 478 -23.43 -30.81 16.35
CA ILE A 478 -23.39 -31.19 14.92
C ILE A 478 -22.67 -30.11 14.10
N GLU A 479 -22.99 -28.84 14.37
CA GLU A 479 -22.32 -27.70 13.73
C GLU A 479 -20.81 -27.68 14.03
N GLN A 480 -20.43 -27.86 15.30
CA GLN A 480 -19.04 -27.94 15.74
C GLN A 480 -18.27 -29.07 15.02
N GLN A 481 -18.86 -30.26 14.92
CA GLN A 481 -18.25 -31.40 14.22
C GLN A 481 -18.07 -31.12 12.73
N ASN A 482 -19.04 -30.48 12.07
CA ASN A 482 -18.95 -30.09 10.68
C ASN A 482 -17.81 -29.08 10.43
N LEU A 483 -17.67 -28.08 11.30
CA LEU A 483 -16.59 -27.10 11.19
C LEU A 483 -15.20 -27.73 11.42
N LEU A 484 -15.07 -28.62 12.41
CA LEU A 484 -13.83 -29.38 12.63
C LEU A 484 -13.50 -30.30 11.45
N SER A 485 -14.52 -30.88 10.80
CA SER A 485 -14.32 -31.69 9.58
C SER A 485 -13.77 -30.86 8.42
N ARG A 486 -14.33 -29.66 8.18
CA ARG A 486 -13.81 -28.72 7.18
C ARG A 486 -12.36 -28.30 7.47
N LEU A 487 -12.02 -28.12 8.75
CA LEU A 487 -10.65 -27.78 9.14
C LEU A 487 -9.69 -28.95 8.83
N ARG A 488 -10.10 -30.20 9.08
CA ARG A 488 -9.32 -31.40 8.71
C ARG A 488 -9.08 -31.47 7.21
N GLU A 489 -10.12 -31.29 6.40
CA GLU A 489 -10.01 -31.29 4.94
C GLU A 489 -9.02 -30.22 4.44
N MET A 490 -9.02 -29.04 5.08
CA MET A 490 -8.05 -27.98 4.75
C MET A 490 -6.61 -28.38 5.10
N VAL A 491 -6.39 -29.08 6.23
CA VAL A 491 -5.06 -29.60 6.60
C VAL A 491 -4.59 -30.64 5.59
N GLU A 492 -5.47 -31.57 5.20
CA GLU A 492 -5.15 -32.62 4.22
C GLU A 492 -4.78 -32.05 2.85
N ASN A 493 -5.53 -31.04 2.37
CA ASN A 493 -5.22 -30.35 1.13
C ASN A 493 -3.85 -29.66 1.16
N ARG A 494 -3.50 -28.99 2.27
CA ARG A 494 -2.19 -28.34 2.44
C ARG A 494 -1.04 -29.34 2.56
N ASP A 495 -1.27 -30.47 3.22
CA ASP A 495 -0.28 -31.55 3.30
C ASP A 495 -0.02 -32.15 1.91
N GLN A 496 -1.07 -32.30 1.09
CA GLN A 496 -0.92 -32.74 -0.29
C GLN A 496 -0.15 -31.73 -1.14
N ASP A 497 -0.43 -30.43 -1.01
CA ASP A 497 0.30 -29.38 -1.73
C ASP A 497 1.79 -29.35 -1.34
N LEU A 498 2.12 -29.61 -0.06
CA LEU A 498 3.51 -29.76 0.38
C LEU A 498 4.19 -31.00 -0.23
N LYS A 499 3.51 -32.15 -0.28
CA LYS A 499 4.03 -33.37 -0.91
C LYS A 499 4.28 -33.16 -2.40
N ASP A 500 3.35 -32.52 -3.08
CA ASP A 500 3.47 -32.20 -4.50
C ASP A 500 4.68 -31.28 -4.77
N LEU A 501 4.90 -30.27 -3.92
CA LEU A 501 6.05 -29.37 -4.03
C LEU A 501 7.39 -30.11 -3.81
N LYS A 502 7.44 -31.02 -2.84
CA LYS A 502 8.61 -31.87 -2.62
C LYS A 502 8.91 -32.75 -3.83
N GLU A 503 7.88 -33.39 -4.38
CA GLU A 503 8.02 -34.23 -5.57
C GLU A 503 8.50 -33.41 -6.78
N GLU A 504 7.95 -32.21 -7.00
CA GLU A 504 8.40 -31.29 -8.06
C GLU A 504 9.87 -30.91 -7.89
N ASN A 505 10.28 -30.56 -6.67
CA ASN A 505 11.67 -30.22 -6.37
C ASN A 505 12.61 -31.42 -6.59
N ASP A 506 12.24 -32.61 -6.12
CA ASP A 506 13.06 -33.83 -6.23
C ASP A 506 13.17 -34.31 -7.70
N LEU A 507 12.11 -34.19 -8.50
CA LEU A 507 12.14 -34.48 -9.93
C LEU A 507 12.97 -33.45 -10.70
N SER A 508 12.82 -32.17 -10.35
CA SER A 508 13.62 -31.10 -10.92
C SER A 508 15.11 -31.32 -10.64
N GLU A 509 15.50 -31.79 -9.45
CA GLU A 509 16.90 -32.13 -9.12
C GLU A 509 17.47 -33.26 -9.98
N ARG A 510 16.61 -34.14 -10.50
CA ARG A 510 16.99 -35.19 -11.45
C ARG A 510 16.95 -34.71 -12.91
N GLY A 511 16.68 -33.43 -13.16
CA GLY A 511 16.57 -32.85 -14.50
C GLY A 511 15.26 -33.19 -15.22
N ILE A 512 14.23 -33.66 -14.50
CA ILE A 512 12.95 -34.07 -15.08
C ILE A 512 11.94 -32.94 -14.90
N TYR A 513 11.43 -32.42 -16.02
CA TYR A 513 10.42 -31.36 -16.01
C TYR A 513 9.01 -31.91 -15.74
N LYS A 514 8.28 -31.28 -14.82
CA LYS A 514 6.87 -31.56 -14.51
C LYS A 514 6.04 -30.30 -14.83
N ALA A 515 4.88 -30.49 -15.48
CA ALA A 515 4.04 -29.37 -15.87
C ALA A 515 3.54 -28.56 -14.65
N PRO A 516 3.54 -27.22 -14.72
CA PRO A 516 3.12 -26.38 -13.61
C PRO A 516 1.63 -26.58 -13.29
N LYS A 517 1.31 -26.76 -12.01
CA LYS A 517 -0.07 -26.82 -11.55
C LYS A 517 -0.70 -25.41 -11.55
N PRO A 518 -2.04 -25.30 -11.70
CA PRO A 518 -2.74 -24.03 -11.58
C PRO A 518 -2.42 -23.36 -10.23
N PHE A 519 -2.14 -22.06 -10.27
CA PHE A 519 -1.82 -21.29 -9.08
C PHE A 519 -3.05 -21.20 -8.15
N LYS A 520 -2.89 -21.65 -6.90
CA LYS A 520 -3.86 -21.41 -5.82
C LYS A 520 -3.46 -20.17 -5.05
N SER A 521 -4.41 -19.26 -4.82
CA SER A 521 -4.16 -18.05 -4.05
C SER A 521 -3.96 -18.38 -2.57
N VAL A 522 -2.72 -18.27 -2.09
CA VAL A 522 -2.35 -18.46 -0.68
C VAL A 522 -3.12 -17.48 0.23
N THR A 523 -3.38 -16.27 -0.25
CA THR A 523 -4.16 -15.25 0.46
C THR A 523 -5.61 -15.72 0.66
N ALA A 524 -6.25 -16.22 -0.39
CA ALA A 524 -7.63 -16.71 -0.30
C ALA A 524 -7.75 -17.94 0.61
N GLU A 525 -6.77 -18.84 0.59
CA GLU A 525 -6.74 -20.01 1.48
C GLU A 525 -6.49 -19.63 2.94
N ASN A 526 -5.63 -18.65 3.21
CA ASN A 526 -5.40 -18.14 4.57
C ASN A 526 -6.65 -17.41 5.10
N ALA A 527 -7.33 -16.63 4.26
CA ALA A 527 -8.59 -15.97 4.65
C ALA A 527 -9.68 -16.97 5.03
N LYS A 528 -9.84 -18.06 4.24
CA LYS A 528 -10.75 -19.16 4.58
C LYS A 528 -10.37 -19.90 5.86
N LEU A 529 -9.07 -20.03 6.14
CA LEU A 529 -8.60 -20.64 7.39
C LEU A 529 -8.93 -19.76 8.60
N GLU A 530 -8.68 -18.44 8.52
CA GLU A 530 -8.97 -17.51 9.61
C GLU A 530 -10.47 -17.38 9.86
N SER A 531 -11.30 -17.34 8.80
CA SER A 531 -12.76 -17.33 8.97
C SER A 531 -13.23 -18.62 9.66
N LEU A 532 -12.71 -19.78 9.24
CA LEU A 532 -13.08 -21.06 9.83
C LEU A 532 -12.62 -21.20 11.30
N LYS A 533 -11.44 -20.66 11.65
CA LYS A 533 -10.98 -20.58 13.04
C LYS A 533 -11.96 -19.79 13.90
N LEU A 534 -12.36 -18.61 13.42
CA LEU A 534 -13.29 -17.72 14.12
C LEU A 534 -14.68 -18.33 14.26
N GLU A 535 -15.20 -18.99 13.22
CA GLU A 535 -16.46 -19.75 13.30
C GLU A 535 -16.39 -20.86 14.36
N ILE A 536 -15.30 -21.62 14.41
CA ILE A 536 -15.09 -22.67 15.41
C ILE A 536 -15.01 -22.07 16.83
N ASP A 537 -14.28 -20.96 17.02
CA ASP A 537 -14.18 -20.28 18.31
C ASP A 537 -15.54 -19.80 18.82
N ASN A 538 -16.32 -19.14 17.97
CA ASN A 538 -17.66 -18.66 18.33
C ASN A 538 -18.61 -19.81 18.72
N VAL A 539 -18.57 -20.93 17.99
CA VAL A 539 -19.41 -22.09 18.30
C VAL A 539 -18.96 -22.76 19.61
N ILE A 540 -17.65 -22.86 19.86
CA ILE A 540 -17.11 -23.37 21.13
C ILE A 540 -17.56 -22.49 22.30
N GLU A 541 -17.41 -21.17 22.17
CA GLU A 541 -17.80 -20.21 23.21
C GLU A 541 -19.29 -20.29 23.51
N SER A 542 -20.13 -20.25 22.47
CA SER A 542 -21.59 -20.38 22.63
C SER A 542 -22.00 -21.72 23.26
N GLN A 543 -21.32 -22.81 22.92
CA GLN A 543 -21.61 -24.12 23.50
C GLN A 543 -21.17 -24.23 24.96
N ASN A 544 -20.04 -23.62 25.33
CA ASN A 544 -19.58 -23.53 26.72
C ASN A 544 -20.57 -22.73 27.59
N GLU A 545 -21.10 -21.63 27.07
CA GLU A 545 -22.16 -20.86 27.75
C GLU A 545 -23.42 -21.68 27.97
N LYS A 546 -23.88 -22.41 26.94
CA LYS A 546 -25.06 -23.29 27.05
C LYS A 546 -24.85 -24.44 28.03
N ILE A 547 -23.67 -25.06 28.03
CA ILE A 547 -23.32 -26.09 29.02
C ILE A 547 -23.36 -25.48 30.42
N SER A 548 -22.77 -24.31 30.63
CA SER A 548 -22.81 -23.63 31.93
C SER A 548 -24.23 -23.28 32.38
N GLN A 549 -25.09 -22.83 31.47
CA GLN A 549 -26.51 -22.60 31.76
C GLN A 549 -27.23 -23.90 32.12
N LEU A 550 -26.94 -25.01 31.43
CA LEU A 550 -27.53 -26.32 31.71
C LEU A 550 -27.08 -26.84 33.08
N GLU A 551 -25.82 -26.63 33.44
CA GLU A 551 -25.30 -26.95 34.78
C GLU A 551 -25.97 -26.12 35.87
N ASN A 552 -26.19 -24.83 35.63
CA ASN A 552 -26.87 -23.96 36.58
C ASN A 552 -28.33 -24.40 36.81
N LEU A 553 -29.06 -24.74 35.74
CA LEU A 553 -30.42 -25.27 35.83
C LEU A 553 -30.47 -26.63 36.53
N TYR A 554 -29.50 -27.51 36.24
CA TYR A 554 -29.35 -28.79 36.95
C TYR A 554 -29.13 -28.58 38.46
N ASN A 555 -28.23 -27.67 38.83
CA ASN A 555 -27.96 -27.32 40.23
C ASN A 555 -29.15 -26.65 40.92
N GLU A 556 -29.95 -25.86 40.19
CA GLU A 556 -31.20 -25.29 40.69
C GLU A 556 -32.25 -26.38 40.95
N ARG A 557 -32.37 -27.35 40.03
CA ARG A 557 -33.27 -28.49 40.21
C ARG A 557 -32.90 -29.31 41.44
N LEU A 558 -31.61 -29.57 41.69
CA LEU A 558 -31.16 -30.29 42.90
C LEU A 558 -31.58 -29.63 44.23
N LYS A 559 -31.87 -28.31 44.24
CA LYS A 559 -32.40 -27.61 45.43
C LYS A 559 -33.87 -27.92 45.68
N THR A 560 -34.62 -28.26 44.64
CA THR A 560 -36.07 -28.52 44.69
C THR A 560 -36.40 -30.01 44.68
N VAL A 561 -35.60 -30.82 43.98
CA VAL A 561 -35.67 -32.27 43.92
C VAL A 561 -34.28 -32.81 44.29
N SER A 562 -34.06 -32.98 45.60
CA SER A 562 -32.78 -33.37 46.18
C SER A 562 -32.48 -34.87 46.11
N ASP A 563 -33.40 -35.68 45.58
CA ASP A 563 -33.18 -37.10 45.38
C ASP A 563 -32.16 -37.31 44.25
N GLY A 564 -30.98 -37.82 44.62
CA GLY A 564 -29.91 -38.14 43.69
C GLY A 564 -30.21 -39.33 42.78
N ASN A 565 -31.21 -40.15 43.15
CA ASN A 565 -31.69 -41.27 42.34
C ASN A 565 -32.90 -40.90 41.46
N ASP A 566 -33.33 -39.63 41.45
CA ASP A 566 -34.34 -39.17 40.51
C ASP A 566 -33.85 -39.41 39.06
N PRO A 567 -34.59 -40.14 38.22
CA PRO A 567 -34.11 -40.54 36.90
C PRO A 567 -33.78 -39.36 35.98
N THR A 568 -34.44 -38.21 36.17
CA THR A 568 -34.16 -37.00 35.40
C THR A 568 -32.86 -36.35 35.86
N ASN A 569 -32.56 -36.34 37.17
CA ASN A 569 -31.28 -35.86 37.69
C ASN A 569 -30.11 -36.71 37.18
N VAL A 570 -30.24 -38.05 37.21
CA VAL A 570 -29.21 -38.98 36.72
C VAL A 570 -28.94 -38.77 35.23
N PHE A 571 -29.99 -38.61 34.42
CA PHE A 571 -29.88 -38.34 32.98
C PHE A 571 -29.14 -37.02 32.68
N TYR A 572 -29.52 -35.93 33.34
CA TYR A 572 -28.93 -34.61 33.08
C TYR A 572 -27.49 -34.52 33.59
N PHE A 573 -27.19 -35.14 34.73
CA PHE A 573 -25.81 -35.25 35.21
C PHE A 573 -24.90 -35.93 34.18
N LYS A 574 -25.33 -37.08 33.64
CA LYS A 574 -24.59 -37.81 32.61
C LYS A 574 -24.45 -36.97 31.33
N THR A 575 -25.53 -36.35 30.87
CA THR A 575 -25.53 -35.50 29.67
C THR A 575 -24.54 -34.34 29.79
N ILE A 576 -24.50 -33.67 30.94
CA ILE A 576 -23.56 -32.58 31.21
C ILE A 576 -22.10 -33.10 31.17
N GLN A 577 -21.82 -34.25 31.78
CA GLN A 577 -20.48 -34.85 31.76
C GLN A 577 -20.05 -35.21 30.33
N ASP A 578 -20.94 -35.81 29.55
CA ASP A 578 -20.69 -36.16 28.15
C ASP A 578 -20.41 -34.91 27.32
N LEU A 579 -21.23 -33.85 27.46
CA LEU A 579 -21.03 -32.57 26.76
C LEU A 579 -19.69 -31.90 27.11
N LYS A 580 -19.26 -31.97 28.38
CA LYS A 580 -17.96 -31.45 28.81
C LYS A 580 -16.79 -32.23 28.24
N SER A 581 -16.89 -33.56 28.26
CA SER A 581 -15.89 -34.45 27.68
C SER A 581 -15.73 -34.21 26.18
N GLU A 582 -16.85 -34.08 25.47
CA GLU A 582 -16.88 -33.77 24.03
C GLU A 582 -16.27 -32.41 23.71
N GLN A 583 -16.53 -31.39 24.53
CA GLN A 583 -15.88 -30.08 24.37
C GLN A 583 -14.37 -30.13 24.51
N LEU A 584 -13.86 -30.87 25.50
CA LEU A 584 -12.43 -31.06 25.68
C LEU A 584 -11.80 -31.79 24.47
N GLN A 585 -12.49 -32.79 23.92
CA GLN A 585 -12.04 -33.48 22.71
C GLN A 585 -12.04 -32.57 21.48
N ALA A 586 -13.05 -31.71 21.33
CA ALA A 586 -13.14 -30.74 20.25
C ALA A 586 -12.00 -29.71 20.30
N LEU A 587 -11.70 -29.17 21.49
CA LEU A 587 -10.58 -28.26 21.74
C LEU A 587 -9.23 -28.93 21.42
N SER A 588 -8.99 -30.12 21.96
CA SER A 588 -7.77 -30.90 21.69
C SER A 588 -7.60 -31.19 20.18
N THR A 589 -8.70 -31.56 19.51
CA THR A 589 -8.68 -31.77 18.05
C THR A 589 -8.31 -30.50 17.30
N LYS A 590 -8.94 -29.36 17.65
CA LYS A 590 -8.66 -28.07 17.04
C LYS A 590 -7.19 -27.70 17.19
N GLU A 591 -6.66 -27.74 18.40
CA GLU A 591 -5.25 -27.39 18.69
C GLU A 591 -4.29 -28.27 17.90
N ARG A 592 -4.55 -29.58 17.83
CA ARG A 592 -3.75 -30.51 17.03
C ARG A 592 -3.76 -30.15 15.56
N LEU A 593 -4.91 -29.81 14.97
CA LEU A 593 -5.01 -29.43 13.56
C LEU A 593 -4.28 -28.11 13.27
N LEU A 594 -4.40 -27.12 14.15
CA LEU A 594 -3.68 -25.86 14.03
C LEU A 594 -2.16 -26.05 14.14
N SER A 595 -1.70 -26.91 15.05
CA SER A 595 -0.28 -27.26 15.14
C SER A 595 0.21 -27.94 13.85
N THR A 596 -0.59 -28.81 13.24
CA THR A 596 -0.22 -29.46 11.97
C THR A 596 -0.11 -28.45 10.83
N ILE A 597 -1.03 -27.49 10.75
CA ILE A 597 -0.95 -26.41 9.75
C ILE A 597 0.34 -25.61 9.89
N GLU A 598 0.74 -25.24 11.11
CA GLU A 598 1.98 -24.47 11.32
C GLU A 598 3.22 -25.28 10.92
N LYS A 599 3.24 -26.60 11.22
CA LYS A 599 4.31 -27.50 10.77
C LYS A 599 4.39 -27.58 9.24
N ILE A 600 3.25 -27.69 8.57
CA ILE A 600 3.18 -27.72 7.09
C ILE A 600 3.72 -26.41 6.52
N LYS A 601 3.30 -25.26 7.07
CA LYS A 601 3.77 -23.93 6.64
C LYS A 601 5.29 -23.80 6.69
N VAL A 602 5.91 -24.18 7.82
CA VAL A 602 7.37 -24.15 7.97
C VAL A 602 8.04 -25.07 6.94
N ALA A 603 7.53 -26.28 6.74
CA ALA A 603 8.07 -27.22 5.76
C ALA A 603 7.94 -26.69 4.31
N THR A 604 6.82 -26.04 3.97
CA THR A 604 6.63 -25.41 2.65
C THR A 604 7.62 -24.28 2.40
N GLU A 605 7.92 -23.45 3.41
CA GLU A 605 8.92 -22.39 3.28
C GLU A 605 10.33 -22.93 3.01
N VAL A 606 10.70 -24.04 3.65
CA VAL A 606 11.99 -24.71 3.41
C VAL A 606 12.10 -25.15 1.94
N GLU A 607 11.07 -25.81 1.41
CA GLU A 607 11.07 -26.26 0.00
C GLU A 607 11.05 -25.09 -1.00
N ARG A 608 10.37 -23.98 -0.69
CA ARG A 608 10.43 -22.77 -1.53
C ARG A 608 11.84 -22.17 -1.56
N LYS A 609 12.52 -22.09 -0.41
CA LYS A 609 13.90 -21.60 -0.34
C LYS A 609 14.88 -22.47 -1.14
N ARG A 610 14.69 -23.79 -1.13
CA ARG A 610 15.46 -24.75 -1.95
C ARG A 610 15.35 -24.41 -3.44
N ARG A 611 14.13 -24.15 -3.93
CA ARG A 611 13.87 -23.76 -5.33
C ARG A 611 14.50 -22.41 -5.71
N ILE A 612 14.40 -21.40 -4.85
CA ILE A 612 14.97 -20.07 -5.09
C ILE A 612 16.49 -20.15 -5.22
N LYS A 613 17.16 -20.82 -4.27
CA LYS A 613 18.62 -20.95 -4.26
C LYS A 613 19.17 -21.58 -5.55
N ARG A 614 18.44 -22.55 -6.13
CA ARG A 614 18.81 -23.18 -7.39
C ARG A 614 18.58 -22.28 -8.61
N ALA A 615 17.43 -21.61 -8.70
CA ALA A 615 17.14 -20.70 -9.81
C ALA A 615 18.18 -19.57 -9.93
N THR A 616 18.76 -19.14 -8.82
CA THR A 616 19.87 -18.17 -8.81
C THR A 616 21.18 -18.75 -9.36
N TYR A 617 21.47 -20.03 -9.09
CA TYR A 617 22.70 -20.71 -9.54
C TYR A 617 22.64 -21.09 -11.03
N ASP A 618 21.53 -21.68 -11.47
CA ASP A 618 21.36 -22.15 -12.86
C ASP A 618 21.39 -20.96 -13.87
N ASN A 619 20.94 -19.77 -13.47
CA ASN A 619 20.93 -18.58 -14.33
C ASN A 619 22.33 -17.96 -14.57
N GLU A 620 23.26 -18.11 -13.62
CA GLU A 620 24.60 -17.51 -13.72
C GLU A 620 25.52 -18.32 -14.67
N GLU A 621 25.52 -19.65 -14.57
CA GLU A 621 26.29 -20.52 -15.46
C GLU A 621 25.78 -20.49 -16.91
N GLU A 622 24.46 -20.51 -17.12
CA GLU A 622 23.88 -20.39 -18.46
C GLU A 622 24.21 -19.04 -19.11
N ARG A 623 24.19 -17.95 -18.33
CA ARG A 623 24.57 -16.62 -18.81
C ARG A 623 26.03 -16.61 -19.25
N TYR A 624 26.94 -17.14 -18.43
CA TYR A 624 28.36 -17.20 -18.76
C TYR A 624 28.60 -17.96 -20.07
N LEU A 625 27.96 -19.12 -20.26
CA LEU A 625 28.09 -19.90 -21.50
C LEU A 625 27.61 -19.11 -22.73
N LYS A 626 26.43 -18.50 -22.67
CA LYS A 626 25.88 -17.66 -23.76
C LYS A 626 26.80 -16.48 -24.08
N ASP A 627 27.36 -15.85 -23.05
CA ASP A 627 28.26 -14.70 -23.18
C ASP A 627 29.60 -15.08 -23.83
N ARG A 628 30.14 -16.26 -23.52
CA ARG A 628 31.34 -16.81 -24.18
C ARG A 628 31.08 -17.18 -25.64
N GLU A 629 29.93 -17.78 -25.94
CA GLU A 629 29.53 -18.09 -27.31
C GLU A 629 29.36 -16.82 -28.15
N ALA A 630 28.69 -15.80 -27.63
CA ALA A 630 28.53 -14.50 -28.29
C ALA A 630 29.88 -13.85 -28.59
N LEU A 631 30.80 -13.80 -27.61
CA LEU A 631 32.15 -13.26 -27.82
C LEU A 631 32.91 -14.01 -28.92
N LYS A 632 32.81 -15.35 -28.93
CA LYS A 632 33.45 -16.20 -29.95
C LYS A 632 32.90 -15.89 -31.35
N GLN A 633 31.58 -15.75 -31.48
CA GLN A 633 30.93 -15.38 -32.74
C GLN A 633 31.39 -14.00 -33.21
N ILE A 634 31.43 -13.01 -32.32
CA ILE A 634 31.90 -11.65 -32.64
C ILE A 634 33.34 -11.67 -33.15
N LYS A 635 34.25 -12.39 -32.47
CA LYS A 635 35.65 -12.49 -32.90
C LYS A 635 35.83 -13.20 -34.24
N GLN A 636 34.96 -14.17 -34.58
CA GLN A 636 35.07 -14.96 -35.80
C GLN A 636 34.43 -14.30 -37.02
N PHE A 637 33.30 -13.60 -36.85
CA PHE A 637 32.47 -13.13 -37.95
C PHE A 637 32.50 -11.62 -38.18
N THR A 638 33.24 -10.86 -37.36
CA THR A 638 33.39 -9.42 -37.57
C THR A 638 34.54 -9.12 -38.54
N PRO A 639 34.28 -8.57 -39.73
CA PRO A 639 35.34 -8.17 -40.66
C PRO A 639 36.06 -6.91 -40.16
N LEU A 640 37.30 -6.72 -40.60
CA LEU A 640 38.04 -5.48 -40.38
C LEU A 640 37.33 -4.31 -41.09
N ALA A 641 37.27 -3.15 -40.43
CA ALA A 641 36.65 -1.96 -40.99
C ALA A 641 37.41 -1.45 -42.23
N SER A 642 36.69 -1.12 -43.30
CA SER A 642 37.27 -0.56 -44.53
C SER A 642 37.68 0.91 -44.38
N GLU A 643 37.08 1.62 -43.43
CA GLU A 643 37.42 3.00 -43.05
C GLU A 643 37.90 3.04 -41.59
N PRO A 644 38.87 3.89 -41.25
CA PRO A 644 39.41 3.98 -39.90
C PRO A 644 38.36 4.52 -38.92
N LEU A 645 38.03 3.74 -37.89
CA LEU A 645 37.11 4.13 -36.82
C LEU A 645 37.72 5.22 -35.92
N THR A 646 36.89 6.16 -35.50
CA THR A 646 37.23 7.29 -34.63
C THR A 646 36.81 7.02 -33.19
N ALA A 647 37.24 7.86 -32.24
CA ALA A 647 36.91 7.68 -30.82
C ALA A 647 35.41 7.90 -30.54
N GLU A 648 34.76 8.74 -31.36
CA GLU A 648 33.32 9.04 -31.29
C GLU A 648 32.44 7.85 -31.68
N ASP A 649 33.00 6.86 -32.39
CA ASP A 649 32.28 5.65 -32.78
C ASP A 649 32.11 4.65 -31.62
N PHE A 650 32.84 4.84 -30.52
CA PHE A 650 32.84 3.94 -29.36
C PHE A 650 31.99 4.50 -28.20
N ASP A 651 30.89 3.82 -27.87
CA ASP A 651 30.16 4.02 -26.62
C ASP A 651 30.85 3.23 -25.51
N SER A 652 31.70 3.86 -24.68
CA SER A 652 32.32 3.19 -23.52
C SER A 652 31.36 2.95 -22.35
N GLY A 653 30.10 3.38 -22.45
CA GLY A 653 29.10 3.26 -21.40
C GLY A 653 29.36 4.16 -20.20
N GLU A 654 29.34 3.59 -18.99
CA GLU A 654 29.45 4.39 -17.77
C GLU A 654 30.86 4.97 -17.56
N THR A 655 30.93 6.29 -17.33
CA THR A 655 32.18 6.99 -17.02
C THR A 655 32.74 6.53 -15.68
N GLN A 656 33.94 5.93 -15.73
CA GLN A 656 34.62 5.40 -14.55
C GLN A 656 35.38 6.51 -13.82
N SER A 657 35.38 6.45 -12.48
CA SER A 657 36.16 7.37 -11.64
C SER A 657 37.66 7.22 -11.88
N SER A 658 38.45 8.27 -11.65
CA SER A 658 39.91 8.22 -11.71
C SER A 658 40.57 7.34 -10.62
N SER A 659 39.79 6.87 -9.64
CA SER A 659 40.20 5.89 -8.62
C SER A 659 39.99 4.44 -9.08
N ILE A 660 40.88 3.54 -8.65
CA ILE A 660 40.80 2.10 -8.92
C ILE A 660 39.54 1.52 -8.25
N GLN A 661 38.67 0.90 -9.03
CA GLN A 661 37.47 0.21 -8.53
C GLN A 661 37.82 -1.22 -8.10
N ILE A 662 37.29 -1.69 -6.97
CA ILE A 662 37.49 -3.07 -6.49
C ILE A 662 36.17 -3.84 -6.68
N VAL A 663 36.21 -4.95 -7.41
CA VAL A 663 35.10 -5.88 -7.60
C VAL A 663 35.47 -7.22 -6.96
N LYS A 664 34.54 -7.84 -6.23
CA LYS A 664 34.78 -9.06 -5.46
C LYS A 664 33.91 -10.22 -5.93
N ASP A 665 34.40 -11.43 -5.72
CA ASP A 665 33.64 -12.68 -5.93
C ASP A 665 33.08 -12.84 -7.36
N VAL A 666 33.82 -12.37 -8.37
CA VAL A 666 33.49 -12.49 -9.79
C VAL A 666 33.81 -13.90 -10.28
N LYS A 667 32.81 -14.78 -10.31
CA LYS A 667 32.97 -16.14 -10.82
C LYS A 667 33.51 -16.17 -12.25
N ASN A 668 34.28 -17.21 -12.57
CA ASN A 668 34.91 -17.44 -13.88
C ASN A 668 35.85 -16.31 -14.35
N THR A 669 36.34 -15.48 -13.42
CA THR A 669 37.36 -14.45 -13.66
C THR A 669 38.53 -14.69 -12.71
N GLU A 670 39.74 -14.30 -13.06
CA GLU A 670 40.91 -14.44 -12.18
C GLU A 670 41.14 -13.16 -11.37
N SER A 671 41.70 -13.29 -10.17
CA SER A 671 42.13 -12.12 -9.40
C SER A 671 43.26 -11.38 -10.13
N GLY A 672 43.20 -10.05 -10.16
CA GLY A 672 44.16 -9.20 -10.89
C GLY A 672 43.69 -7.78 -11.16
N PHE A 673 44.51 -7.01 -11.86
CA PHE A 673 44.21 -5.65 -12.33
C PHE A 673 43.85 -5.67 -13.82
N TYR A 674 42.65 -5.24 -14.14
CA TYR A 674 42.10 -5.20 -15.49
C TYR A 674 42.07 -3.77 -16.00
N VAL A 675 42.56 -3.57 -17.22
CA VAL A 675 42.46 -2.30 -17.93
C VAL A 675 41.17 -2.33 -18.75
N VAL A 676 40.15 -1.68 -18.21
CA VAL A 676 38.79 -1.68 -18.73
C VAL A 676 38.61 -0.50 -19.69
N ILE A 677 38.06 -0.77 -20.87
CA ILE A 677 37.84 0.19 -21.95
C ILE A 677 36.36 0.52 -22.18
N GLY A 678 35.45 -0.24 -21.57
CA GLY A 678 34.02 0.01 -21.60
C GLY A 678 33.28 -0.75 -20.50
N VAL A 679 32.20 -0.15 -19.98
CA VAL A 679 31.34 -0.76 -18.96
C VAL A 679 29.88 -0.61 -19.36
N HIS A 680 29.20 -1.74 -19.56
CA HIS A 680 27.81 -1.76 -20.01
C HIS A 680 26.95 -2.68 -19.13
N SER A 681 25.72 -2.28 -18.85
CA SER A 681 24.69 -3.15 -18.27
C SER A 681 23.88 -3.91 -19.33
N ASP A 682 23.90 -3.43 -20.58
CA ASP A 682 23.15 -3.99 -21.71
C ASP A 682 24.02 -4.88 -22.62
N ILE A 683 23.48 -6.04 -23.00
CA ILE A 683 24.14 -7.04 -23.86
C ILE A 683 24.34 -6.51 -25.28
N GLY A 684 23.36 -5.79 -25.84
CA GLY A 684 23.44 -5.26 -27.19
C GLY A 684 24.54 -4.20 -27.33
N LYS A 685 24.63 -3.29 -26.35
CA LYS A 685 25.69 -2.28 -26.30
C LYS A 685 27.09 -2.89 -26.11
N ARG A 686 27.19 -3.87 -25.21
CA ARG A 686 28.43 -4.66 -25.04
C ARG A 686 28.86 -5.27 -26.38
N ASP A 687 27.95 -5.94 -27.07
CA ASP A 687 28.24 -6.62 -28.33
C ASP A 687 28.55 -5.66 -29.47
N GLU A 688 27.95 -4.48 -29.49
CA GLU A 688 28.30 -3.42 -30.43
C GLU A 688 29.72 -2.89 -30.18
N PHE A 689 30.08 -2.62 -28.92
CA PHE A 689 31.42 -2.18 -28.55
C PHE A 689 32.47 -3.24 -28.92
N LEU A 690 32.22 -4.51 -28.59
CA LEU A 690 33.08 -5.62 -28.94
C LEU A 690 33.26 -5.75 -30.47
N ARG A 691 32.19 -5.64 -31.25
CA ARG A 691 32.26 -5.66 -32.72
C ARG A 691 33.10 -4.50 -33.26
N LYS A 692 32.91 -3.28 -32.77
CA LYS A 692 33.70 -2.13 -33.23
C LYS A 692 35.17 -2.26 -32.86
N ALA A 693 35.48 -2.79 -31.68
CA ALA A 693 36.87 -3.00 -31.26
C ALA A 693 37.57 -4.10 -32.08
N VAL A 694 36.88 -5.20 -32.38
CA VAL A 694 37.37 -6.26 -33.28
C VAL A 694 37.55 -5.72 -34.71
N ALA A 695 36.59 -4.93 -35.21
CA ALA A 695 36.68 -4.29 -36.53
C ALA A 695 37.84 -3.28 -36.61
N ALA A 696 38.19 -2.63 -35.49
CA ALA A 696 39.36 -1.78 -35.33
C ALA A 696 40.69 -2.57 -35.16
N GLY A 697 40.64 -3.90 -35.20
CA GLY A 697 41.82 -4.78 -35.17
C GLY A 697 42.24 -5.27 -33.78
N GLU A 698 41.42 -5.12 -32.73
CA GLU A 698 41.73 -5.66 -31.39
C GLU A 698 41.23 -7.10 -31.22
N THR A 699 42.16 -8.05 -31.20
CA THR A 699 41.84 -9.49 -31.11
C THR A 699 41.84 -10.00 -29.67
N ASN A 700 42.49 -9.30 -28.74
CA ASN A 700 42.61 -9.70 -27.33
C ASN A 700 41.48 -9.18 -26.45
N ILE A 701 40.44 -8.58 -27.04
CA ILE A 701 39.31 -8.05 -26.28
C ILE A 701 38.51 -9.16 -25.58
N ASP A 702 38.14 -8.93 -24.33
CA ASP A 702 37.37 -9.85 -23.50
C ASP A 702 36.52 -9.03 -22.51
N PHE A 703 35.67 -9.71 -21.73
CA PHE A 703 34.88 -9.10 -20.68
C PHE A 703 34.55 -10.09 -19.56
N PHE A 704 34.26 -9.57 -18.37
CA PHE A 704 33.63 -10.32 -17.29
C PHE A 704 32.31 -9.65 -16.86
N PHE A 705 31.44 -10.43 -16.24
CA PHE A 705 30.17 -9.95 -15.71
C PHE A 705 30.20 -9.97 -14.18
N ASP A 706 29.95 -8.83 -13.56
CA ASP A 706 29.77 -8.74 -12.11
C ASP A 706 28.28 -8.83 -11.77
N VAL A 707 27.91 -9.86 -11.01
CA VAL A 707 26.53 -10.09 -10.57
C VAL A 707 26.06 -9.00 -9.60
N ALA A 708 26.94 -8.48 -8.75
CA ALA A 708 26.58 -7.51 -7.72
C ALA A 708 26.17 -6.16 -8.34
N THR A 709 26.92 -5.71 -9.36
CA THR A 709 26.61 -4.47 -10.08
C THR A 709 25.76 -4.69 -11.34
N SER A 710 25.55 -5.94 -11.76
CA SER A 710 24.90 -6.31 -13.02
C SER A 710 25.53 -5.65 -14.25
N LYS A 711 26.87 -5.61 -14.31
CA LYS A 711 27.64 -4.91 -15.35
C LYS A 711 28.66 -5.82 -16.02
N TYR A 712 28.83 -5.58 -17.31
CA TYR A 712 29.89 -6.12 -18.16
C TYR A 712 31.08 -5.16 -18.17
N TYR A 713 32.24 -5.63 -17.75
CA TYR A 713 33.50 -4.90 -17.80
C TYR A 713 34.32 -5.42 -18.97
N ILE A 714 34.48 -4.59 -20.01
CA ILE A 714 35.21 -4.94 -21.24
C ILE A 714 36.67 -4.53 -21.09
N TYR A 715 37.59 -5.46 -21.28
CA TYR A 715 39.03 -5.26 -21.15
C TYR A 715 39.78 -5.93 -22.30
N TYR A 716 41.06 -5.60 -22.49
CA TYR A 716 41.91 -6.32 -23.45
C TYR A 716 43.21 -6.84 -22.81
N GLN A 717 43.49 -6.43 -21.55
CA GLN A 717 44.70 -6.86 -20.84
C GLN A 717 44.45 -6.96 -19.33
N LYS A 718 45.01 -8.03 -18.74
CA LYS A 718 45.10 -8.30 -17.30
C LYS A 718 46.55 -8.14 -16.85
N PHE A 719 46.75 -7.63 -15.65
CA PHE A 719 48.03 -7.50 -14.99
C PHE A 719 47.97 -8.06 -13.56
N ASP A 720 49.02 -8.74 -13.12
CA ASP A 720 49.06 -9.28 -11.75
C ASP A 720 49.49 -8.23 -10.72
N ASN A 721 50.08 -7.11 -11.16
CA ASN A 721 50.55 -6.02 -10.30
C ASN A 721 50.12 -4.63 -10.81
N ILE A 722 49.96 -3.71 -9.87
CA ILE A 722 49.46 -2.35 -10.10
C ILE A 722 50.44 -1.48 -10.92
N GLU A 723 51.76 -1.70 -10.77
CA GLU A 723 52.80 -0.92 -11.46
C GLU A 723 52.77 -1.15 -12.97
N SER A 724 52.60 -2.41 -13.37
CA SER A 724 52.48 -2.80 -14.78
C SER A 724 51.16 -2.28 -15.37
N ALA A 725 50.06 -2.36 -14.62
CA ALA A 725 48.77 -1.83 -15.04
C ALA A 725 48.80 -0.29 -15.21
N ARG A 726 49.46 0.43 -14.29
CA ARG A 726 49.64 1.88 -14.38
C ARG A 726 50.50 2.27 -15.57
N SER A 727 51.59 1.54 -15.81
CA SER A 727 52.45 1.78 -16.98
C SER A 727 51.67 1.61 -18.30
N ALA A 728 50.80 0.59 -18.38
CA ALA A 728 49.94 0.37 -19.55
C ALA A 728 48.87 1.48 -19.74
N MET A 729 48.34 2.04 -18.65
CA MET A 729 47.43 3.18 -18.67
C MET A 729 48.14 4.47 -19.12
N GLU A 730 49.39 4.69 -18.71
CA GLU A 730 50.19 5.88 -19.07
C GLU A 730 50.66 5.85 -20.52
N LEU A 731 50.92 4.66 -21.06
CA LEU A 731 51.28 4.45 -22.46
C LEU A 731 50.10 4.64 -23.43
N LYS A 732 48.90 5.02 -22.94
CA LYS A 732 47.61 5.21 -23.64
C LYS A 732 47.81 5.34 -25.16
N GLY A 733 47.79 4.20 -25.86
CA GLY A 733 48.01 4.20 -27.31
C GLY A 733 46.96 5.05 -28.02
N SER A 734 47.25 5.56 -29.22
CA SER A 734 46.34 6.41 -30.00
C SER A 734 45.16 5.64 -30.63
N LYS A 735 44.78 4.51 -30.05
CA LYS A 735 43.71 3.65 -30.57
C LYS A 735 42.35 4.24 -30.18
N PRO A 736 41.34 4.19 -31.06
CA PRO A 736 40.08 4.90 -30.88
C PRO A 736 39.27 4.42 -29.66
N TYR A 737 39.36 3.14 -29.29
CA TYR A 737 38.67 2.56 -28.12
C TYR A 737 39.33 2.83 -26.76
N ASN A 738 40.48 3.51 -26.73
CA ASN A 738 41.19 3.81 -25.48
C ASN A 738 40.72 5.09 -24.79
N ASN A 739 39.70 5.78 -25.31
CA ASN A 739 39.36 7.13 -24.87
C ASN A 739 39.03 7.19 -23.36
N ASN A 740 38.26 6.22 -22.86
CA ASN A 740 37.78 6.13 -21.47
C ASN A 740 38.35 4.93 -20.71
N MET A 741 39.66 4.67 -20.83
CA MET A 741 40.31 3.61 -20.06
C MET A 741 40.20 3.84 -18.55
N SER A 742 39.94 2.77 -17.80
CA SER A 742 39.94 2.75 -16.34
C SER A 742 40.61 1.48 -15.81
N MET A 743 40.91 1.46 -14.52
CA MET A 743 41.54 0.32 -13.86
C MET A 743 40.59 -0.28 -12.83
N VAL A 744 40.34 -1.59 -12.97
CA VAL A 744 39.49 -2.36 -12.07
C VAL A 744 40.30 -3.49 -11.46
N LYS A 745 40.26 -3.64 -10.14
CA LYS A 745 40.85 -4.75 -9.40
C LYS A 745 39.78 -5.80 -9.12
N VAL A 746 40.01 -7.03 -9.57
CA VAL A 746 39.17 -8.20 -9.24
C VAL A 746 39.81 -8.96 -8.07
N GLU A 747 39.03 -9.22 -7.03
CA GLU A 747 39.41 -10.00 -5.84
C GLU A 747 38.45 -11.19 -5.67
N ASN A 748 38.90 -12.37 -6.09
CA ASN A 748 38.20 -13.65 -5.93
C ASN A 748 38.87 -14.54 -4.89
#